data_AF-A0A3M1H6B0-F1
#
_entry.id   AF-A0A3M1H6B0-F1
#
_cell.length_a   1.000
_cell.length_b   1.000
_cell.length_c   1.000
_cell.angle_alpha   90.00
_cell.angle_beta   90.00
_cell.angle_gamma   90.00
#
_symmetry.space_group_name_H-M   'P 1'
#
loop_
_entity.id
_entity.type
_entity.pdbx_description
1 polymer ?
#
loop_
_entity_poly.entity_id
_entity_poly.type
_entity_poly.pdbx_seq_one_letter_code
_entity_poly.pdbx_strand_id
1 'polypeptide(L)'
;MLYEEASIKTASQLRNIAHSRLVSELSTLSLPEIDEIVDLVARVIPAGNVPGVILNGLLRQQGSAPPPDTARRDINLIFRGIKQTLDKAVYGAAFAGPAAVLWGYQNLLKLAGKDPAQAFPDGVWQFYVTYALREDSARHANETRGFDAALARRGIRLSRVDRCTAWLMTAIHTLHRYDVHLRNEWRERVYTHLLRQITRGTPYAARCAGLYRQWEQVRPYHRPPEVNDMDYFTCRRVAFDRFLEPVLNELPADLRQQWLEAARQAKAKDLPAYQRQMSILARLEPGPYGETIVPISLDEAQVGLIYQGHYYLFPTRVFGKMPNAAALRAQLTALMNTAPDRPAVSLIPLAQMPRAHLPALITRLDARSQQSLADLQKAVILINGDRHASHLPLARLRQTAERGIGSHPLTIIDAGESFVFDQSHIFFDGIGGAALAEIMTNEAVEWAEYLHTLPPVRPARQAPLPLVIQLDPQQLNVSPARPEADAENHTANLKAIQSLRRVLRRRNEILSLTVNDLLVLYRAIHAFTYRPSRSLQNELRTLTRAGDPLGQAAREALGMLLPQTRRSPAILIPVDASQRAPRDRLYPVSFETPLQELGLLELHQRAIQFLDAYPPDSPEYARGYRQFEKIQRRYLATLAGFGAVMKQAKEIAIAGEAASVEAVKLLAHLPVPLQRLLDSLPNQFDVLNDLIKGREVFSNIGQVAPTSTLTRFITAKDDNEKKTLAWGILTDAQGVMHISLRDFRPAVVKLVELGYDKLAAQITQEYLDAYVRGLNRYVEELYRIALAQRPAAQG
;
A
#
# COMPACT_ATOMS: atom_id res chain seq x y z
N MET A 1 13.32 -28.02 20.72
CA MET A 1 14.70 -28.22 20.22
C MET A 1 15.19 -27.12 19.27
N LEU A 2 14.90 -27.08 17.95
CA LEU A 2 15.43 -26.01 17.05
C LEU A 2 15.02 -24.57 17.42
N TYR A 3 13.83 -24.40 18.00
CA TYR A 3 13.31 -23.11 18.46
C TYR A 3 13.98 -22.63 19.76
N GLU A 4 14.41 -23.57 20.62
CA GLU A 4 15.02 -23.24 21.93
C GLU A 4 16.43 -22.67 21.77
N GLU A 5 17.31 -23.29 20.96
CA GLU A 5 18.68 -22.78 20.76
C GLU A 5 18.70 -21.38 20.09
N ALA A 6 17.78 -21.12 19.16
CA ALA A 6 17.63 -19.83 18.49
C ALA A 6 17.09 -18.74 19.43
N SER A 7 16.12 -19.09 20.26
CA SER A 7 15.58 -18.24 21.31
C SER A 7 16.65 -17.92 22.37
N ILE A 8 17.48 -18.90 22.75
CA ILE A 8 18.61 -18.70 23.69
C ILE A 8 19.66 -17.71 23.14
N LYS A 9 20.03 -17.80 21.86
CA LYS A 9 20.98 -16.85 21.23
C LYS A 9 20.44 -15.43 21.12
N THR A 10 19.17 -15.29 20.74
CA THR A 10 18.50 -13.98 20.64
C THR A 10 18.34 -13.35 22.01
N ALA A 11 17.96 -14.14 23.02
CA ALA A 11 17.90 -13.71 24.41
C ALA A 11 19.27 -13.26 24.93
N SER A 12 20.35 -13.98 24.59
CA SER A 12 21.72 -13.59 24.95
C SER A 12 22.12 -12.21 24.38
N GLN A 13 21.83 -11.93 23.12
CA GLN A 13 22.18 -10.64 22.50
C GLN A 13 21.32 -9.49 23.04
N LEU A 14 20.03 -9.73 23.24
CA LEU A 14 19.12 -8.75 23.82
C LEU A 14 19.47 -8.46 25.30
N ARG A 15 19.92 -9.46 26.07
CA ARG A 15 20.43 -9.26 27.43
C ARG A 15 21.65 -8.35 27.44
N ASN A 16 22.61 -8.55 26.53
CA ASN A 16 23.79 -7.70 26.43
C ASN A 16 23.45 -6.22 26.13
N ILE A 17 22.39 -5.97 25.35
CA ILE A 17 21.91 -4.61 25.05
C ILE A 17 21.13 -4.04 26.24
N ALA A 18 20.27 -4.84 26.87
CA ALA A 18 19.38 -4.42 27.95
C ALA A 18 20.12 -4.23 29.29
N HIS A 19 21.24 -4.92 29.50
CA HIS A 19 22.14 -4.74 30.65
C HIS A 19 23.20 -3.65 30.41
N SER A 20 23.14 -2.93 29.28
CA SER A 20 24.02 -1.79 29.06
C SER A 20 23.67 -0.64 30.01
N ARG A 21 24.71 0.07 30.48
CA ARG A 21 24.60 1.16 31.50
C ARG A 21 23.60 2.26 31.12
N LEU A 22 23.36 2.45 29.82
CA LEU A 22 22.41 3.42 29.26
C LEU A 22 20.94 3.03 29.48
N VAL A 23 20.62 1.72 29.52
CA VAL A 23 19.24 1.20 29.67
C VAL A 23 18.84 1.10 31.15
N SER A 24 19.79 0.78 32.04
CA SER A 24 19.55 0.79 33.49
C SER A 24 19.30 2.20 34.05
N GLU A 25 19.82 3.24 33.40
CA GLU A 25 19.62 4.64 33.78
C GLU A 25 18.32 5.26 33.22
N LEU A 26 17.73 4.66 32.18
CA LEU A 26 16.52 5.14 31.49
C LEU A 26 15.25 4.32 31.80
N SER A 27 15.38 3.18 32.48
CA SER A 27 14.30 2.22 32.74
C SER A 27 13.87 2.24 34.20
N THR A 28 12.57 2.33 34.47
CA THR A 28 11.98 2.14 35.82
C THR A 28 11.76 0.66 36.18
N LEU A 29 12.13 -0.26 35.30
CA LEU A 29 11.99 -1.71 35.50
C LEU A 29 13.18 -2.28 36.27
N SER A 30 12.90 -3.26 37.13
CA SER A 30 13.93 -4.07 37.77
C SER A 30 14.62 -4.99 36.75
N LEU A 31 15.90 -5.34 37.00
CA LEU A 31 16.66 -6.26 36.15
C LEU A 31 15.92 -7.59 35.82
N PRO A 32 15.19 -8.22 36.78
CA PRO A 32 14.38 -9.40 36.47
C PRO A 32 13.25 -9.13 35.46
N GLU A 33 12.64 -7.95 35.50
CA GLU A 33 11.57 -7.57 34.56
C GLU A 33 12.15 -7.28 33.16
N ILE A 34 13.37 -6.73 33.10
CA ILE A 34 14.11 -6.54 31.85
C ILE A 34 14.45 -7.91 31.23
N ASP A 35 14.93 -8.87 32.03
CA ASP A 35 15.23 -10.22 31.56
C ASP A 35 13.99 -10.99 31.09
N GLU A 36 12.85 -10.81 31.75
CA GLU A 36 11.58 -11.42 31.34
C GLU A 36 11.09 -10.86 30.00
N ILE A 37 11.23 -9.55 29.76
CA ILE A 37 10.95 -8.91 28.46
C ILE A 37 11.89 -9.43 27.39
N VAL A 38 13.19 -9.56 27.70
CA VAL A 38 14.18 -10.09 26.76
C VAL A 38 13.87 -11.54 26.36
N ASP A 39 13.53 -12.39 27.32
CA ASP A 39 13.14 -13.78 27.05
C ASP A 39 11.83 -13.87 26.26
N LEU A 40 10.92 -12.93 26.45
CA LEU A 40 9.65 -12.90 25.73
C LEU A 40 9.84 -12.38 24.30
N VAL A 41 10.67 -11.36 24.10
CA VAL A 41 11.08 -10.87 22.77
C VAL A 41 11.87 -11.94 22.00
N ALA A 42 12.75 -12.69 22.67
CA ALA A 42 13.49 -13.80 22.06
C ALA A 42 12.61 -15.00 21.66
N ARG A 43 11.40 -15.14 22.22
CA ARG A 43 10.39 -16.10 21.77
C ARG A 43 9.54 -15.60 20.61
N VAL A 44 9.49 -14.28 20.39
CA VAL A 44 8.70 -13.58 19.36
C VAL A 44 9.49 -13.33 18.10
N ILE A 45 10.80 -13.10 18.21
CA ILE A 45 11.72 -13.00 17.08
C ILE A 45 11.97 -14.44 16.63
N PRO A 46 11.33 -14.95 15.56
CA PRO A 46 11.80 -16.19 15.01
C PRO A 46 13.24 -15.96 14.56
N ALA A 47 14.06 -17.00 14.62
CA ALA A 47 15.14 -17.15 13.65
C ALA A 47 14.59 -17.29 12.20
N GLY A 48 13.54 -16.53 11.84
CA GLY A 48 12.99 -16.39 10.50
C GLY A 48 13.92 -15.59 9.59
N ASN A 49 15.00 -15.06 10.15
CA ASN A 49 16.14 -14.62 9.38
C ASN A 49 17.15 -15.75 9.15
N VAL A 50 16.88 -17.05 9.30
CA VAL A 50 17.86 -18.07 8.87
C VAL A 50 18.16 -17.95 7.37
N PRO A 51 17.19 -17.78 6.46
CA PRO A 51 17.47 -17.46 5.05
C PRO A 51 18.12 -16.08 4.89
N GLY A 52 17.66 -15.05 5.62
CA GLY A 52 18.26 -13.72 5.62
C GLY A 52 19.68 -13.69 6.22
N VAL A 53 20.04 -14.57 7.14
CA VAL A 53 21.36 -14.73 7.77
C VAL A 53 22.24 -15.64 6.92
N ILE A 54 21.66 -16.59 6.20
CA ILE A 54 22.34 -17.34 5.14
C ILE A 54 22.67 -16.37 3.99
N LEU A 55 21.73 -15.51 3.57
CA LEU A 55 21.91 -14.53 2.51
C LEU A 55 22.86 -13.40 2.92
N ASN A 56 22.66 -12.82 4.09
CA ASN A 56 23.52 -11.79 4.66
C ASN A 56 24.89 -12.38 5.07
N GLY A 57 24.98 -13.67 5.42
CA GLY A 57 26.24 -14.39 5.61
C GLY A 57 27.00 -14.68 4.31
N LEU A 58 26.28 -14.96 3.21
CA LEU A 58 26.84 -15.10 1.86
C LEU A 58 27.21 -13.75 1.24
N LEU A 59 26.52 -12.66 1.60
CA LEU A 59 26.78 -11.29 1.12
C LEU A 59 27.84 -10.56 1.96
N ARG A 60 27.96 -10.83 3.27
CA ARG A 60 28.97 -10.24 4.18
C ARG A 60 30.36 -10.86 4.08
N GLN A 61 30.60 -11.85 3.22
CA GLN A 61 31.96 -12.19 2.80
C GLN A 61 32.54 -11.15 1.82
N GLN A 62 32.51 -9.88 2.22
CA GLN A 62 33.31 -8.83 1.62
C GLN A 62 34.52 -8.59 2.52
N GLY A 63 35.71 -8.94 2.03
CA GLY A 63 36.96 -8.38 2.55
C GLY A 63 37.91 -9.34 3.27
N SER A 64 37.57 -10.60 3.54
CA SER A 64 38.55 -11.61 3.96
C SER A 64 38.03 -12.99 3.61
N ALA A 65 38.78 -13.73 2.79
CA ALA A 65 38.48 -15.13 2.52
C ALA A 65 38.88 -15.96 3.75
N PRO A 66 37.93 -16.50 4.55
CA PRO A 66 38.29 -17.50 5.54
C PRO A 66 38.79 -18.77 4.82
N PRO A 67 39.67 -19.56 5.44
CA PRO A 67 40.14 -20.82 4.88
C PRO A 67 38.96 -21.72 4.46
N PRO A 68 39.03 -22.41 3.31
CA PRO A 68 37.93 -23.19 2.74
C PRO A 68 37.31 -24.21 3.72
N ASP A 69 38.14 -24.75 4.61
CA ASP A 69 37.73 -25.74 5.61
C ASP A 69 36.92 -25.14 6.75
N THR A 70 37.18 -23.89 7.13
CA THR A 70 36.43 -23.17 8.17
C THR A 70 35.06 -22.75 7.65
N ALA A 71 35.01 -22.22 6.42
CA ALA A 71 33.75 -21.91 5.74
C ALA A 71 32.89 -23.17 5.54
N ARG A 72 33.48 -24.28 5.09
CA ARG A 72 32.77 -25.57 4.98
C ARG A 72 32.27 -26.10 6.33
N ARG A 73 33.00 -25.88 7.42
CA ARG A 73 32.60 -26.32 8.76
C ARG A 73 31.42 -25.52 9.30
N ASP A 74 31.45 -24.20 9.15
CA ASP A 74 30.38 -23.29 9.61
C ASP A 74 29.11 -23.44 8.75
N ILE A 75 29.27 -23.59 7.44
CA ILE A 75 28.21 -23.98 6.50
C ILE A 75 27.63 -25.34 6.92
N ASN A 76 28.44 -26.38 7.09
CA ASN A 76 27.94 -27.70 7.48
C ASN A 76 27.29 -27.75 8.87
N LEU A 77 27.70 -26.89 9.81
CA LEU A 77 27.08 -26.76 11.14
C LEU A 77 25.72 -26.07 11.06
N ILE A 78 25.60 -24.99 10.28
CA ILE A 78 24.32 -24.29 10.04
C ILE A 78 23.36 -25.17 9.22
N PHE A 79 23.87 -25.93 8.25
CA PHE A 79 23.07 -26.80 7.37
C PHE A 79 22.76 -28.19 7.96
N ARG A 80 23.48 -28.66 9.00
CA ARG A 80 23.10 -29.89 9.73
C ARG A 80 21.76 -29.74 10.45
N GLY A 81 21.44 -28.56 10.98
CA GLY A 81 20.16 -28.30 11.64
C GLY A 81 18.96 -28.32 10.69
N ILE A 82 19.13 -27.88 9.44
CA ILE A 82 18.09 -27.86 8.40
C ILE A 82 17.91 -29.24 7.75
N LYS A 83 19.00 -30.00 7.60
CA LYS A 83 19.00 -31.36 7.02
C LYS A 83 18.33 -32.41 7.92
N GLN A 84 18.07 -32.08 9.19
CA GLN A 84 17.30 -32.92 10.12
C GLN A 84 15.79 -32.62 10.13
N THR A 85 15.35 -31.52 9.51
CA THR A 85 13.94 -31.05 9.58
C THR A 85 13.18 -31.11 8.26
N LEU A 86 13.87 -31.14 7.12
CA LEU A 86 13.30 -31.36 5.79
C LEU A 86 13.85 -32.66 5.20
N ASP A 87 13.02 -33.39 4.47
CA ASP A 87 13.47 -34.61 3.79
C ASP A 87 14.64 -34.28 2.84
N LYS A 88 15.70 -35.11 2.87
CA LYS A 88 16.99 -34.80 2.21
C LYS A 88 16.83 -34.55 0.71
N ALA A 89 15.86 -35.20 0.07
CA ALA A 89 15.54 -35.05 -1.34
C ALA A 89 14.86 -33.69 -1.63
N VAL A 90 13.89 -33.29 -0.83
CA VAL A 90 13.16 -32.01 -0.97
C VAL A 90 14.10 -30.84 -0.69
N TYR A 91 14.93 -30.92 0.34
CA TYR A 91 15.92 -29.90 0.65
C TYR A 91 16.96 -29.74 -0.48
N GLY A 92 17.45 -30.84 -1.03
CA GLY A 92 18.40 -30.85 -2.15
C GLY A 92 17.82 -30.23 -3.41
N ALA A 93 16.59 -30.62 -3.79
CA ALA A 93 15.96 -30.20 -5.03
C ALA A 93 15.32 -28.80 -4.97
N ALA A 94 14.71 -28.42 -3.84
CA ALA A 94 13.92 -27.19 -3.73
C ALA A 94 14.67 -25.99 -3.15
N PHE A 95 15.73 -26.21 -2.36
CA PHE A 95 16.43 -25.13 -1.66
C PHE A 95 17.92 -25.10 -1.99
N ALA A 96 18.67 -26.18 -1.73
CA ALA A 96 20.11 -26.20 -1.89
C ALA A 96 20.55 -26.12 -3.37
N GLY A 97 19.87 -26.83 -4.27
CA GLY A 97 20.13 -26.77 -5.71
C GLY A 97 19.91 -25.38 -6.31
N PRO A 98 18.70 -24.79 -6.20
CA PRO A 98 18.44 -23.44 -6.68
C PRO A 98 19.31 -22.37 -6.04
N ALA A 99 19.58 -22.45 -4.74
CA ALA A 99 20.47 -21.50 -4.05
C ALA A 99 21.93 -21.62 -4.51
N ALA A 100 22.44 -22.83 -4.76
CA ALA A 100 23.79 -23.04 -5.30
C ALA A 100 23.91 -22.55 -6.75
N VAL A 101 22.87 -22.74 -7.57
CA VAL A 101 22.79 -22.22 -8.94
C VAL A 101 22.74 -20.69 -8.93
N LEU A 102 21.92 -20.09 -8.07
CA LEU A 102 21.83 -18.64 -7.89
C LEU A 102 23.16 -18.04 -7.41
N TRP A 103 23.78 -18.67 -6.40
CA TRP A 103 25.08 -18.25 -5.89
C TRP A 103 26.17 -18.38 -6.96
N GLY A 104 26.21 -19.49 -7.70
CA GLY A 104 27.15 -19.68 -8.81
C GLY A 104 26.97 -18.62 -9.89
N TYR A 105 25.73 -18.35 -10.30
CA TYR A 105 25.40 -17.33 -11.31
C TYR A 105 25.74 -15.91 -10.85
N GLN A 106 25.43 -15.54 -9.60
CA GLN A 106 25.78 -14.23 -9.05
C GLN A 106 27.29 -14.03 -8.92
N ASN A 107 28.04 -15.07 -8.56
CA ASN A 107 29.51 -14.98 -8.55
C ASN A 107 30.07 -14.85 -9.97
N LEU A 108 29.49 -15.53 -10.97
CA LEU A 108 29.86 -15.34 -12.38
C LEU A 108 29.56 -13.91 -12.87
N LEU A 109 28.41 -13.33 -12.50
CA LEU A 109 28.10 -11.93 -12.81
C LEU A 109 29.06 -10.95 -12.17
N LYS A 110 29.42 -11.17 -10.89
CA LYS A 110 30.42 -10.35 -10.17
C LYS A 110 31.82 -10.48 -10.79
N LEU A 111 32.22 -11.70 -11.16
CA LEU A 111 33.49 -11.96 -11.87
C LEU A 111 33.51 -11.31 -13.26
N ALA A 112 32.33 -11.15 -13.89
CA ALA A 112 32.16 -10.40 -15.14
C ALA A 112 32.01 -8.88 -14.93
N GLY A 113 32.22 -8.37 -13.72
CA GLY A 113 32.18 -6.94 -13.40
C GLY A 113 30.78 -6.32 -13.29
N LYS A 114 29.71 -7.13 -13.24
CA LYS A 114 28.32 -6.65 -13.12
C LYS A 114 27.94 -6.49 -11.65
N ASP A 115 27.63 -5.27 -11.23
CA ASP A 115 27.13 -4.96 -9.89
C ASP A 115 25.62 -5.26 -9.79
N PRO A 116 25.16 -6.08 -8.82
CA PRO A 116 23.74 -6.30 -8.57
C PRO A 116 22.93 -5.02 -8.37
N ALA A 117 23.52 -3.94 -7.83
CA ALA A 117 22.85 -2.65 -7.71
C ALA A 117 22.55 -1.99 -9.06
N GLN A 118 23.33 -2.29 -10.11
CA GLN A 118 23.08 -1.84 -11.48
C GLN A 118 21.90 -2.56 -12.15
N ALA A 119 21.36 -3.63 -11.56
CA ALA A 119 20.13 -4.28 -12.04
C ALA A 119 18.89 -3.42 -11.85
N PHE A 120 18.98 -2.42 -10.97
CA PHE A 120 17.88 -1.59 -10.53
C PHE A 120 18.18 -0.12 -10.82
N PRO A 121 18.32 0.28 -12.10
CA PRO A 121 18.61 1.68 -12.46
C PRO A 121 17.54 2.63 -11.88
N ASP A 122 16.30 2.15 -11.81
CA ASP A 122 15.13 2.86 -11.29
C ASP A 122 14.70 2.35 -9.89
N GLY A 123 15.56 1.65 -9.16
CA GLY A 123 15.28 1.14 -7.82
C GLY A 123 14.52 -0.20 -7.76
N VAL A 124 14.60 -0.86 -6.60
CA VAL A 124 14.07 -2.22 -6.39
C VAL A 124 12.55 -2.27 -6.48
N TRP A 125 11.90 -1.21 -6.02
CA TRP A 125 10.45 -1.10 -6.09
C TRP A 125 9.93 -1.08 -7.53
N GLN A 126 10.58 -0.36 -8.44
CA GLN A 126 10.15 -0.25 -9.84
C GLN A 126 10.19 -1.62 -10.55
N PHE A 127 11.22 -2.42 -10.25
CA PHE A 127 11.30 -3.79 -10.71
C PHE A 127 10.18 -4.66 -10.13
N TYR A 128 9.91 -4.56 -8.82
CA TYR A 128 8.85 -5.33 -8.18
C TYR A 128 7.47 -5.05 -8.80
N VAL A 129 7.11 -3.78 -9.00
CA VAL A 129 5.77 -3.43 -9.51
C VAL A 129 5.55 -3.85 -10.96
N THR A 130 6.56 -3.69 -11.82
CA THR A 130 6.47 -4.04 -13.25
C THR A 130 6.36 -5.55 -13.49
N TYR A 131 6.82 -6.35 -12.53
CA TYR A 131 6.85 -7.79 -12.63
C TYR A 131 5.74 -8.49 -11.81
N ALA A 132 5.35 -7.95 -10.64
CA ALA A 132 4.44 -8.62 -9.71
C ALA A 132 3.08 -7.92 -9.49
N LEU A 133 2.88 -6.70 -10.02
CA LEU A 133 1.67 -5.89 -9.83
C LEU A 133 1.09 -5.48 -11.19
N ARG A 134 0.68 -6.47 -11.99
CA ARG A 134 0.34 -6.27 -13.41
C ARG A 134 -1.15 -6.43 -13.67
N GLU A 135 -1.79 -7.36 -12.97
CA GLU A 135 -3.22 -7.64 -13.18
C GLU A 135 -4.12 -6.49 -12.72
N ASP A 136 -5.39 -6.44 -13.16
CA ASP A 136 -6.34 -5.39 -12.73
C ASP A 136 -6.48 -5.32 -11.20
N SER A 137 -6.25 -6.44 -10.49
CA SER A 137 -6.25 -6.45 -9.02
C SER A 137 -5.16 -5.57 -8.41
N ALA A 138 -4.09 -5.29 -9.16
CA ALA A 138 -2.96 -4.48 -8.76
C ALA A 138 -3.24 -2.97 -8.82
N ARG A 139 -4.43 -2.54 -9.22
CA ARG A 139 -4.83 -1.12 -9.11
C ARG A 139 -5.30 -0.79 -7.70
N HIS A 140 -5.06 0.44 -7.28
CA HIS A 140 -5.61 1.03 -6.06
C HIS A 140 -6.49 2.23 -6.44
N ALA A 141 -7.38 2.65 -5.56
CA ALA A 141 -8.24 3.79 -5.84
C ALA A 141 -8.44 4.68 -4.62
N ASN A 142 -8.56 5.98 -4.90
CA ASN A 142 -8.84 7.04 -3.95
C ASN A 142 -10.11 7.77 -4.36
N GLU A 143 -10.93 8.19 -3.40
CA GLU A 143 -12.10 9.02 -3.67
C GLU A 143 -11.99 10.38 -2.97
N THR A 144 -12.41 11.42 -3.68
CA THR A 144 -12.45 12.79 -3.23
C THR A 144 -13.81 13.41 -3.50
N ARG A 145 -14.30 14.18 -2.53
CA ARG A 145 -15.55 14.95 -2.65
C ARG A 145 -15.30 16.44 -2.93
N GLY A 146 -14.04 16.83 -3.09
CA GLY A 146 -13.64 18.24 -3.06
C GLY A 146 -14.25 19.07 -4.18
N PHE A 147 -14.38 18.49 -5.38
CA PHE A 147 -14.93 19.19 -6.54
C PHE A 147 -16.37 19.63 -6.29
N ASP A 148 -17.29 18.68 -6.12
CA ASP A 148 -18.71 18.98 -5.92
C ASP A 148 -18.98 19.74 -4.63
N ALA A 149 -18.27 19.43 -3.54
CA ALA A 149 -18.40 20.16 -2.28
C ALA A 149 -17.97 21.63 -2.39
N ALA A 150 -16.91 21.93 -3.14
CA ALA A 150 -16.46 23.30 -3.36
C ALA A 150 -17.47 24.09 -4.22
N LEU A 151 -17.98 23.50 -5.30
CA LEU A 151 -18.99 24.13 -6.15
C LEU A 151 -20.28 24.43 -5.37
N ALA A 152 -20.75 23.46 -4.58
CA ALA A 152 -21.93 23.64 -3.74
C ALA A 152 -21.74 24.78 -2.73
N ARG A 153 -20.59 24.82 -2.03
CA ARG A 153 -20.26 25.87 -1.06
C ARG A 153 -20.21 27.27 -1.70
N ARG A 154 -19.80 27.35 -2.96
CA ARG A 154 -19.66 28.61 -3.71
C ARG A 154 -20.91 28.97 -4.52
N GLY A 155 -21.97 28.14 -4.46
CA GLY A 155 -23.19 28.35 -5.23
C GLY A 155 -23.00 28.21 -6.75
N ILE A 156 -21.92 27.55 -7.19
CA ILE A 156 -21.59 27.40 -8.60
C ILE A 156 -22.35 26.20 -9.17
N ARG A 157 -23.06 26.43 -10.28
CA ARG A 157 -23.68 25.36 -11.08
C ARG A 157 -23.01 25.30 -12.44
N LEU A 158 -22.52 24.12 -12.79
CA LEU A 158 -21.90 23.86 -14.09
C LEU A 158 -22.81 23.04 -15.00
N SER A 159 -22.72 23.32 -16.29
CA SER A 159 -23.24 22.41 -17.32
C SER A 159 -22.38 21.13 -17.38
N ARG A 160 -22.91 20.06 -18.00
CA ARG A 160 -22.13 18.82 -18.22
C ARG A 160 -20.88 19.07 -19.09
N VAL A 161 -21.00 19.99 -20.06
CA VAL A 161 -19.88 20.46 -20.89
C VAL A 161 -18.80 21.08 -20.01
N ASP A 162 -19.17 22.00 -19.12
CA ASP A 162 -18.20 22.71 -18.28
C ASP A 162 -17.55 21.79 -17.25
N ARG A 163 -18.31 20.86 -16.66
CA ARG A 163 -17.77 19.82 -15.77
C ARG A 163 -16.71 18.96 -16.48
N CYS A 164 -17.02 18.47 -17.69
CA CYS A 164 -16.05 17.68 -18.46
C CYS A 164 -14.86 18.53 -18.91
N THR A 165 -15.10 19.80 -19.28
CA THR A 165 -14.03 20.74 -19.67
C THR A 165 -13.07 20.98 -18.50
N ALA A 166 -13.59 21.16 -17.28
CA ALA A 166 -12.77 21.39 -16.09
C ALA A 166 -11.81 20.22 -15.85
N TRP A 167 -12.31 18.99 -15.89
CA TRP A 167 -11.49 17.79 -15.70
C TRP A 167 -10.52 17.53 -16.86
N LEU A 168 -10.93 17.78 -18.11
CA LEU A 168 -10.03 17.69 -19.27
C LEU A 168 -8.88 18.69 -19.18
N MET A 169 -9.19 19.95 -18.85
CA MET A 169 -8.17 20.98 -18.63
C MET A 169 -7.24 20.62 -17.47
N THR A 170 -7.79 20.08 -16.38
CA THR A 170 -7.01 19.60 -15.23
C THR A 170 -6.05 18.48 -15.61
N ALA A 171 -6.53 17.48 -16.35
CA ALA A 171 -5.69 16.36 -16.80
C ALA A 171 -4.57 16.85 -17.72
N ILE A 172 -4.90 17.72 -18.69
CA ILE A 172 -3.91 18.32 -19.60
C ILE A 172 -2.90 19.16 -18.81
N HIS A 173 -3.35 20.05 -17.93
CA HIS A 173 -2.48 20.89 -17.11
C HIS A 173 -1.54 20.04 -16.25
N THR A 174 -2.08 18.99 -15.62
CA THR A 174 -1.31 18.03 -14.82
C THR A 174 -0.18 17.40 -15.63
N LEU A 175 -0.45 16.94 -16.86
CA LEU A 175 0.58 16.36 -17.73
C LEU A 175 1.66 17.37 -18.12
N HIS A 176 1.30 18.63 -18.40
CA HIS A 176 2.27 19.70 -18.69
C HIS A 176 3.14 20.08 -17.49
N ARG A 177 2.64 19.91 -16.26
CA ARG A 177 3.34 20.30 -15.03
C ARG A 177 3.87 19.12 -14.22
N TYR A 178 3.70 17.89 -14.70
CA TYR A 178 4.03 16.69 -13.93
C TYR A 178 5.50 16.62 -13.52
N ASP A 179 6.42 17.01 -14.39
CA ASP A 179 7.85 17.07 -14.05
C ASP A 179 8.16 18.08 -12.93
N VAL A 180 7.42 19.19 -12.88
CA VAL A 180 7.55 20.20 -11.82
C VAL A 180 7.00 19.64 -10.51
N HIS A 181 5.88 18.91 -10.56
CA HIS A 181 5.34 18.18 -9.41
C HIS A 181 6.36 17.20 -8.84
N LEU A 182 6.92 16.32 -9.67
CA LEU A 182 7.95 15.35 -9.27
C LEU A 182 9.19 16.04 -8.70
N ARG A 183 9.62 17.17 -9.28
CA ARG A 183 10.73 17.95 -8.75
C ARG A 183 10.46 18.50 -7.35
N ASN A 184 9.25 18.97 -7.08
CA ASN A 184 8.87 19.45 -5.76
C ASN A 184 8.84 18.30 -4.74
N GLU A 185 8.17 17.20 -5.08
CA GLU A 185 8.14 15.97 -4.27
C GLU A 185 9.54 15.46 -3.91
N TRP A 186 10.45 15.43 -4.88
CA TRP A 186 11.86 15.05 -4.70
C TRP A 186 12.59 16.03 -3.78
N ARG A 187 12.47 17.34 -4.05
CA ARG A 187 13.12 18.40 -3.27
C ARG A 187 12.73 18.32 -1.80
N GLU A 188 11.43 18.17 -1.52
CA GLU A 188 10.89 18.13 -0.16
C GLU A 188 11.49 17.00 0.69
N ARG A 189 11.67 15.82 0.09
CA ARG A 189 12.26 14.64 0.74
C ARG A 189 13.77 14.75 0.85
N VAL A 190 14.46 15.06 -0.25
CA VAL A 190 15.93 15.08 -0.28
C VAL A 190 16.48 16.21 0.58
N TYR A 191 15.87 17.39 0.55
CA TYR A 191 16.41 18.54 1.28
C TYR A 191 16.33 18.33 2.79
N THR A 192 15.19 17.82 3.29
CA THR A 192 15.01 17.47 4.70
C THR A 192 15.88 16.29 5.11
N HIS A 193 16.06 15.29 4.24
CA HIS A 193 16.97 14.17 4.47
C HIS A 193 18.43 14.61 4.62
N LEU A 194 18.94 15.43 3.69
CA LEU A 194 20.31 15.93 3.71
C LEU A 194 20.57 16.78 4.96
N LEU A 195 19.62 17.63 5.38
CA LEU A 195 19.74 18.37 6.64
C LEU A 195 19.90 17.43 7.83
N ARG A 196 19.08 16.37 7.91
CA ARG A 196 19.18 15.37 8.97
C ARG A 196 20.52 14.63 8.96
N GLN A 197 21.07 14.34 7.78
CA GLN A 197 22.38 13.67 7.66
C GLN A 197 23.53 14.57 8.10
N ILE A 198 23.58 15.80 7.60
CA ILE A 198 24.70 16.73 7.82
C ILE A 198 24.73 17.23 9.27
N THR A 199 23.57 17.40 9.89
CA THR A 199 23.47 17.81 11.31
C THR A 199 23.66 16.64 12.27
N ARG A 200 23.85 15.40 11.80
CA ARG A 200 24.03 14.24 12.67
C ARG A 200 25.26 14.40 13.56
N GLY A 201 25.08 14.25 14.87
CA GLY A 201 26.16 14.44 15.84
C GLY A 201 26.44 15.90 16.22
N THR A 202 25.66 16.85 15.67
CA THR A 202 25.72 18.27 16.06
C THR A 202 24.57 18.62 17.01
N PRO A 203 24.62 19.77 17.72
CA PRO A 203 23.52 20.24 18.56
C PRO A 203 22.19 20.43 17.80
N TYR A 204 22.24 20.59 16.47
CA TYR A 204 21.08 20.82 15.60
C TYR A 204 20.36 19.53 15.18
N ALA A 205 20.91 18.34 15.48
CA ALA A 205 20.39 17.05 15.05
C ALA A 205 18.91 16.85 15.46
N ALA A 206 18.55 17.23 16.69
CA ALA A 206 17.19 17.07 17.21
C ALA A 206 16.17 17.92 16.45
N ARG A 207 16.54 19.17 16.09
CA ARG A 207 15.72 20.08 15.30
C ARG A 207 15.46 19.54 13.90
N CYS A 208 16.49 18.96 13.27
CA CYS A 208 16.41 18.46 11.90
C CYS A 208 15.82 17.04 11.76
N ALA A 209 15.74 16.26 12.84
CA ALA A 209 15.32 14.86 12.80
C ALA A 209 13.89 14.64 12.28
N GLY A 210 12.99 15.60 12.53
CA GLY A 210 11.54 15.48 12.24
C GLY A 210 11.01 16.39 11.14
N LEU A 211 11.87 17.11 10.40
CA LEU A 211 11.43 18.19 9.49
C LEU A 211 10.46 17.72 8.41
N TYR A 212 10.70 16.56 7.80
CA TYR A 212 9.81 16.05 6.77
C TYR A 212 8.38 15.82 7.30
N ARG A 213 8.24 15.22 8.48
CA ARG A 213 6.93 15.01 9.12
C ARG A 213 6.25 16.32 9.50
N GLN A 214 7.01 17.32 9.92
CA GLN A 214 6.47 18.66 10.20
C GLN A 214 5.97 19.32 8.91
N TRP A 215 6.73 19.20 7.82
CA TRP A 215 6.30 19.67 6.50
C TRP A 215 5.03 18.97 6.03
N GLU A 216 4.91 17.65 6.18
CA GLU A 216 3.71 16.89 5.79
C GLU A 216 2.43 17.43 6.44
N GLN A 217 2.50 17.98 7.66
CA GLN A 217 1.35 18.53 8.38
C GLN A 217 0.89 19.89 7.86
N VAL A 218 1.79 20.67 7.25
CA VAL A 218 1.53 22.04 6.78
C VAL A 218 1.60 22.18 5.27
N ARG A 219 1.90 21.09 4.55
CA ARG A 219 2.02 21.06 3.10
C ARG A 219 0.71 21.51 2.45
N PRO A 220 0.73 22.54 1.60
CA PRO A 220 -0.47 22.99 0.92
C PRO A 220 -0.85 22.02 -0.21
N TYR A 221 -2.16 21.79 -0.37
CA TYR A 221 -2.75 21.03 -1.48
C TYR A 221 -3.63 21.89 -2.40
N HIS A 222 -3.72 23.19 -2.13
CA HIS A 222 -4.46 24.19 -2.89
C HIS A 222 -3.61 25.46 -3.05
N ARG A 223 -3.97 26.33 -4.00
CA ARG A 223 -3.37 27.66 -4.10
C ARG A 223 -3.87 28.58 -2.98
N PRO A 224 -2.98 29.34 -2.32
CA PRO A 224 -3.42 30.38 -1.39
C PRO A 224 -4.31 31.41 -2.12
N PRO A 225 -5.44 31.85 -1.54
CA PRO A 225 -6.35 32.80 -2.18
C PRO A 225 -5.70 34.14 -2.54
N GLU A 226 -4.62 34.50 -1.85
CA GLU A 226 -3.91 35.77 -1.96
C GLU A 226 -2.94 35.83 -3.16
N VAL A 227 -2.77 34.73 -3.90
CA VAL A 227 -1.76 34.59 -4.95
C VAL A 227 -2.42 34.25 -6.29
N ASN A 228 -2.67 35.26 -7.12
CA ASN A 228 -3.33 35.08 -8.42
C ASN A 228 -2.38 34.73 -9.57
N ASP A 229 -1.10 35.11 -9.49
CA ASP A 229 -0.17 35.05 -10.64
C ASP A 229 0.71 33.78 -10.68
N MET A 230 0.56 32.87 -9.70
CA MET A 230 1.35 31.64 -9.63
C MET A 230 0.45 30.39 -9.72
N ASP A 231 0.98 29.36 -10.40
CA ASP A 231 0.37 28.04 -10.39
C ASP A 231 0.62 27.32 -9.04
N TYR A 232 -0.17 26.28 -8.78
CA TYR A 232 -0.10 25.52 -7.54
C TYR A 232 1.31 24.97 -7.26
N PHE A 233 1.97 24.42 -8.29
CA PHE A 233 3.30 23.83 -8.13
C PHE A 233 4.34 24.87 -7.72
N THR A 234 4.24 26.10 -8.23
CA THR A 234 5.14 27.20 -7.83
C THR A 234 4.83 27.64 -6.40
N CYS A 235 3.54 27.80 -6.05
CA CYS A 235 3.12 28.12 -4.68
C CYS A 235 3.64 27.10 -3.67
N ARG A 236 3.51 25.79 -3.95
CA ARG A 236 4.00 24.71 -3.08
C ARG A 236 5.51 24.77 -2.87
N ARG A 237 6.28 25.06 -3.92
CA ARG A 237 7.74 25.25 -3.82
C ARG A 237 8.08 26.43 -2.90
N VAL A 238 7.45 27.58 -3.10
CA VAL A 238 7.68 28.78 -2.27
C VAL A 238 7.30 28.52 -0.81
N ALA A 239 6.19 27.83 -0.56
CA ALA A 239 5.77 27.44 0.78
C ALA A 239 6.81 26.53 1.46
N PHE A 240 7.38 25.57 0.74
CA PHE A 240 8.43 24.70 1.26
C PHE A 240 9.73 25.47 1.56
N ASP A 241 10.10 26.41 0.69
CA ASP A 241 11.30 27.24 0.90
C ASP A 241 11.14 28.12 2.14
N ARG A 242 9.97 28.73 2.34
CA ARG A 242 9.62 29.48 3.56
C ARG A 242 9.60 28.60 4.81
N PHE A 243 9.17 27.34 4.68
CA PHE A 243 9.21 26.37 5.78
C PHE A 243 10.64 26.03 6.21
N LEU A 244 11.58 25.89 5.26
CA LEU A 244 12.97 25.56 5.56
C LEU A 244 13.81 26.75 6.01
N GLU A 245 13.47 27.97 5.59
CA GLU A 245 14.27 29.18 5.81
C GLU A 245 14.67 29.41 7.29
N PRO A 246 13.77 29.32 8.28
CA PRO A 246 14.15 29.49 9.69
C PRO A 246 15.22 28.49 10.14
N VAL A 247 15.10 27.23 9.70
CA VAL A 247 16.05 26.16 10.03
C VAL A 247 17.41 26.45 9.40
N LEU A 248 17.43 26.89 8.14
CA LEU A 248 18.67 27.20 7.43
C LEU A 248 19.38 28.44 7.99
N ASN A 249 18.63 29.40 8.53
CA ASN A 249 19.18 30.62 9.13
C ASN A 249 19.81 30.36 10.51
N GLU A 250 19.32 29.37 11.25
CA GLU A 250 19.88 28.94 12.54
C GLU A 250 21.19 28.12 12.40
N LEU A 251 21.46 27.57 11.22
CA LEU A 251 22.64 26.73 10.99
C LEU A 251 23.92 27.56 10.82
N PRO A 252 25.06 27.08 11.38
CA PRO A 252 26.39 27.58 11.07
C PRO A 252 26.68 27.64 9.57
N ALA A 253 27.48 28.62 9.16
CA ALA A 253 27.74 28.89 7.74
C ALA A 253 28.37 27.69 7.02
N ASP A 254 29.25 26.94 7.69
CA ASP A 254 29.89 25.73 7.18
C ASP A 254 28.88 24.61 6.93
N LEU A 255 27.99 24.29 7.88
CA LEU A 255 26.94 23.29 7.70
C LEU A 255 25.96 23.68 6.60
N ARG A 256 25.62 24.97 6.51
CA ARG A 256 24.76 25.48 5.44
C ARG A 256 25.41 25.35 4.06
N GLN A 257 26.72 25.64 3.93
CA GLN A 257 27.45 25.45 2.68
C GLN A 257 27.55 23.97 2.30
N GLN A 258 27.85 23.09 3.26
CA GLN A 258 27.85 21.64 3.04
C GLN A 258 26.50 21.15 2.52
N TRP A 259 25.40 21.62 3.11
CA TRP A 259 24.05 21.28 2.66
C TRP A 259 23.74 21.78 1.26
N LEU A 260 24.10 23.03 0.94
CA LEU A 260 23.90 23.61 -0.40
C LEU A 260 24.64 22.81 -1.48
N GLU A 261 25.89 22.42 -1.21
CA GLU A 261 26.68 21.62 -2.14
C GLU A 261 26.10 20.22 -2.31
N ALA A 262 25.76 19.54 -1.21
CA ALA A 262 25.12 18.22 -1.25
C ALA A 262 23.79 18.25 -2.03
N ALA A 263 22.96 19.28 -1.81
CA ALA A 263 21.71 19.47 -2.53
C ALA A 263 21.92 19.71 -4.03
N ARG A 264 22.95 20.47 -4.41
CA ARG A 264 23.31 20.72 -5.83
C ARG A 264 23.74 19.43 -6.52
N GLN A 265 24.59 18.64 -5.87
CA GLN A 265 25.07 17.35 -6.40
C GLN A 265 23.91 16.36 -6.55
N ALA A 266 23.09 16.19 -5.51
CA ALA A 266 21.92 15.31 -5.55
C ALA A 266 20.94 15.73 -6.66
N LYS A 267 20.72 17.04 -6.86
CA LYS A 267 19.84 17.55 -7.92
C LYS A 267 20.36 17.24 -9.31
N ALA A 268 21.67 17.36 -9.54
CA ALA A 268 22.27 17.06 -10.84
C ALA A 268 22.25 15.55 -11.15
N LYS A 269 22.48 14.72 -10.12
CA LYS A 269 22.65 13.27 -10.26
C LYS A 269 21.33 12.49 -10.20
N ASP A 270 20.51 12.75 -9.19
CA ASP A 270 19.42 11.85 -8.79
C ASP A 270 18.05 12.29 -9.33
N LEU A 271 17.80 13.60 -9.45
CA LEU A 271 16.50 14.12 -9.90
C LEU A 271 16.10 13.66 -11.30
N PRO A 272 16.97 13.66 -12.34
CA PRO A 272 16.56 13.21 -13.67
C PRO A 272 16.17 11.73 -13.70
N ALA A 273 16.85 10.88 -12.93
CA ALA A 273 16.49 9.47 -12.80
C ALA A 273 15.14 9.30 -12.11
N TYR A 274 14.92 10.03 -11.01
CA TYR A 274 13.64 10.05 -10.32
C TYR A 274 12.48 10.51 -11.23
N GLN A 275 12.67 11.56 -12.03
CA GLN A 275 11.64 12.04 -12.94
C GLN A 275 11.31 11.01 -14.03
N ARG A 276 12.33 10.36 -14.62
CA ARG A 276 12.10 9.28 -15.60
C ARG A 276 11.35 8.11 -15.00
N GLN A 277 11.77 7.64 -13.83
CA GLN A 277 11.15 6.53 -13.12
C GLN A 277 9.68 6.82 -12.79
N MET A 278 9.40 8.02 -12.27
CA MET A 278 8.11 8.37 -11.70
C MET A 278 7.14 8.98 -12.72
N SER A 279 7.59 9.20 -13.96
CA SER A 279 6.76 9.81 -14.98
C SER A 279 5.53 8.95 -15.28
N ILE A 280 4.38 9.62 -15.39
CA ILE A 280 3.14 9.00 -15.86
C ILE A 280 2.97 9.16 -17.37
N LEU A 281 3.82 9.95 -18.05
CA LEU A 281 3.80 10.11 -19.51
C LEU A 281 4.34 8.84 -20.18
N ALA A 282 3.58 7.77 -20.04
CA ALA A 282 3.91 6.44 -20.52
C ALA A 282 2.65 5.59 -20.64
N ARG A 283 2.77 4.51 -21.40
CA ARG A 283 1.81 3.41 -21.45
C ARG A 283 2.46 2.13 -20.97
N LEU A 284 1.63 1.18 -20.56
CA LEU A 284 2.08 -0.17 -20.27
C LEU A 284 1.90 -1.07 -21.49
N GLU A 285 2.98 -1.72 -21.90
CA GLU A 285 2.93 -2.83 -22.84
C GLU A 285 2.95 -4.16 -22.08
N PRO A 286 1.85 -4.94 -22.14
CA PRO A 286 1.81 -6.23 -21.48
C PRO A 286 2.74 -7.21 -22.20
N GLY A 287 3.78 -7.64 -21.51
CA GLY A 287 4.57 -8.79 -21.88
C GLY A 287 4.02 -10.06 -21.25
N PRO A 288 4.47 -11.23 -21.71
CA PRO A 288 4.04 -12.50 -21.12
C PRO A 288 4.42 -12.64 -19.63
N TYR A 289 5.41 -11.88 -19.14
CA TYR A 289 5.99 -12.04 -17.80
C TYR A 289 6.21 -10.73 -17.03
N GLY A 290 5.85 -9.60 -17.62
CA GLY A 290 6.13 -8.27 -17.07
C GLY A 290 5.40 -7.21 -17.87
N GLU A 291 5.13 -6.06 -17.26
CA GLU A 291 4.75 -4.87 -18.00
C GLU A 291 6.01 -4.10 -18.40
N THR A 292 6.04 -3.63 -19.63
CA THR A 292 7.07 -2.68 -20.09
C THR A 292 6.50 -1.28 -20.05
N ILE A 293 7.17 -0.36 -19.36
CA ILE A 293 6.80 1.05 -19.37
C ILE A 293 7.37 1.66 -20.64
N VAL A 294 6.50 2.09 -21.55
CA VAL A 294 6.88 2.75 -22.79
C VAL A 294 6.59 4.25 -22.67
N PRO A 295 7.62 5.11 -22.61
CA PRO A 295 7.44 6.55 -22.53
C PRO A 295 6.65 7.09 -23.72
N ILE A 296 5.82 8.09 -23.46
CA ILE A 296 5.07 8.84 -24.47
C ILE A 296 5.52 10.30 -24.37
N SER A 297 5.90 10.89 -25.50
CA SER A 297 6.23 12.32 -25.50
C SER A 297 4.99 13.17 -25.23
N LEU A 298 5.16 14.35 -24.64
CA LEU A 298 4.02 15.25 -24.41
C LEU A 298 3.36 15.70 -25.72
N ASP A 299 4.06 15.64 -26.86
CA ASP A 299 3.47 15.99 -28.16
C ASP A 299 2.57 14.86 -28.72
N GLU A 300 2.83 13.60 -28.34
CA GLU A 300 2.01 12.44 -28.72
C GLU A 300 0.91 12.12 -27.69
N ALA A 301 1.09 12.56 -26.45
CA ALA A 301 0.19 12.26 -25.34
C ALA A 301 -1.21 12.84 -25.56
N GLN A 302 -2.20 12.05 -25.20
CA GLN A 302 -3.61 12.41 -25.25
C GLN A 302 -4.27 12.24 -23.87
N VAL A 303 -5.43 12.88 -23.71
CA VAL A 303 -6.37 12.62 -22.62
C VAL A 303 -7.62 12.01 -23.22
N GLY A 304 -8.07 10.89 -22.67
CA GLY A 304 -9.30 10.24 -23.11
C GLY A 304 -10.50 10.73 -22.30
N LEU A 305 -11.63 10.96 -22.97
CA LEU A 305 -12.93 11.14 -22.36
C LEU A 305 -13.82 9.96 -22.72
N ILE A 306 -14.45 9.37 -21.72
CA ILE A 306 -15.49 8.36 -21.88
C ILE A 306 -16.83 9.03 -21.63
N TYR A 307 -17.71 8.97 -22.61
CA TYR A 307 -19.03 9.59 -22.56
C TYR A 307 -20.04 8.72 -23.30
N GLN A 308 -21.13 8.37 -22.61
CA GLN A 308 -22.14 7.41 -23.06
C GLN A 308 -21.51 6.07 -23.50
N GLY A 309 -20.47 5.63 -22.78
CA GLY A 309 -19.71 4.41 -23.10
C GLY A 309 -18.78 4.51 -24.33
N HIS A 310 -18.70 5.68 -24.99
CA HIS A 310 -17.80 5.91 -26.12
C HIS A 310 -16.50 6.60 -25.69
N TYR A 311 -15.40 6.21 -26.31
CA TYR A 311 -14.06 6.76 -26.04
C TYR A 311 -13.71 7.86 -27.06
N TYR A 312 -13.34 9.03 -26.57
CA TYR A 312 -12.90 10.18 -27.37
C TYR A 312 -11.51 10.61 -26.92
N LEU A 313 -10.66 11.05 -27.85
CA LEU A 313 -9.30 11.45 -27.54
C LEU A 313 -9.08 12.94 -27.81
N PHE A 314 -8.45 13.61 -26.83
CA PHE A 314 -8.09 15.02 -26.91
C PHE A 314 -6.56 15.17 -26.83
N PRO A 315 -5.93 15.89 -27.77
CA PRO A 315 -4.49 16.08 -27.72
C PRO A 315 -4.10 16.97 -26.53
N THR A 316 -2.99 16.64 -25.88
CA THR A 316 -2.45 17.49 -24.81
C THR A 316 -1.73 18.74 -25.35
N ARG A 317 -1.44 18.77 -26.65
CA ARG A 317 -0.83 19.91 -27.35
C ARG A 317 -1.48 20.18 -28.69
N VAL A 318 -1.71 21.46 -28.98
CA VAL A 318 -2.19 21.96 -30.27
C VAL A 318 -1.24 23.08 -30.70
N PHE A 319 -0.59 22.93 -31.85
CA PHE A 319 0.45 23.84 -32.34
C PHE A 319 1.57 24.10 -31.30
N GLY A 320 2.01 23.03 -30.61
CA GLY A 320 3.08 23.08 -29.60
C GLY A 320 2.72 23.73 -28.26
N LYS A 321 1.45 24.13 -28.08
CA LYS A 321 0.95 24.77 -26.85
C LYS A 321 -0.15 23.95 -26.21
N MET A 322 -0.40 24.20 -24.92
CA MET A 322 -1.57 23.65 -24.23
C MET A 322 -2.86 24.08 -24.95
N PRO A 323 -3.82 23.17 -25.17
CA PRO A 323 -5.13 23.50 -25.73
C PRO A 323 -5.84 24.63 -24.97
N ASN A 324 -6.56 25.47 -25.71
CA ASN A 324 -7.39 26.50 -25.12
C ASN A 324 -8.69 25.90 -24.57
N ALA A 325 -9.02 26.21 -23.32
CA ALA A 325 -10.27 25.80 -22.67
C ALA A 325 -11.53 26.12 -23.51
N ALA A 326 -11.59 27.30 -24.14
CA ALA A 326 -12.72 27.69 -24.98
C ALA A 326 -12.89 26.77 -26.21
N ALA A 327 -11.76 26.33 -26.81
CA ALA A 327 -11.78 25.44 -27.96
C ALA A 327 -12.23 24.03 -27.56
N LEU A 328 -11.72 23.49 -26.44
CA LEU A 328 -12.17 22.21 -25.90
C LEU A 328 -13.65 22.24 -25.51
N ARG A 329 -14.09 23.32 -24.87
CA ARG A 329 -15.50 23.52 -24.49
C ARG A 329 -16.42 23.52 -25.72
N ALA A 330 -16.00 24.15 -26.83
CA ALA A 330 -16.73 24.13 -28.09
C ALA A 330 -16.78 22.72 -28.71
N GLN A 331 -15.67 21.97 -28.67
CA GLN A 331 -15.62 20.58 -29.14
C GLN A 331 -16.53 19.65 -28.32
N LEU A 332 -16.51 19.78 -26.99
CA LEU A 332 -17.37 19.02 -26.09
C LEU A 332 -18.85 19.36 -26.29
N THR A 333 -19.16 20.62 -26.58
CA THR A 333 -20.53 21.03 -26.91
C THR A 333 -20.98 20.36 -28.21
N ALA A 334 -20.13 20.34 -29.24
CA ALA A 334 -20.44 19.62 -30.49
C ALA A 334 -20.60 18.12 -30.25
N LEU A 335 -19.72 17.50 -29.44
CA LEU A 335 -19.81 16.09 -29.03
C LEU A 335 -21.14 15.79 -28.36
N MET A 336 -21.49 16.52 -27.30
CA MET A 336 -22.70 16.25 -26.51
C MET A 336 -24.00 16.59 -27.25
N ASN A 337 -23.93 17.41 -28.31
CA ASN A 337 -25.06 17.69 -29.20
C ASN A 337 -25.22 16.66 -30.34
N THR A 338 -24.23 15.79 -30.54
CA THR A 338 -24.23 14.80 -31.62
C THR A 338 -24.54 13.43 -31.03
N ALA A 339 -25.59 12.76 -31.53
CA ALA A 339 -25.85 11.38 -31.15
C ALA A 339 -24.75 10.46 -31.73
N PRO A 340 -24.24 9.46 -31.00
CA PRO A 340 -23.31 8.50 -31.56
C PRO A 340 -23.99 7.69 -32.67
N ASP A 341 -23.31 7.53 -33.81
CA ASP A 341 -23.83 6.77 -34.95
C ASP A 341 -23.79 5.24 -34.74
N ARG A 342 -23.28 4.78 -33.59
CA ARG A 342 -23.00 3.36 -33.29
C ARG A 342 -23.22 3.07 -31.81
N PRO A 343 -23.53 1.82 -31.42
CA PRO A 343 -23.59 1.43 -30.02
C PRO A 343 -22.21 1.48 -29.36
N ALA A 344 -22.19 1.79 -28.06
CA ALA A 344 -20.98 1.70 -27.24
C ALA A 344 -20.50 0.25 -27.11
N VAL A 345 -19.18 0.07 -27.05
CA VAL A 345 -18.53 -1.23 -26.82
C VAL A 345 -17.78 -1.16 -25.51
N SER A 346 -18.06 -2.10 -24.61
CA SER A 346 -17.40 -2.16 -23.31
C SER A 346 -15.96 -2.68 -23.46
N LEU A 347 -14.99 -1.95 -22.92
CA LEU A 347 -13.59 -2.38 -22.87
C LEU A 347 -13.21 -2.97 -21.50
N ILE A 348 -14.12 -2.99 -20.53
CA ILE A 348 -13.92 -3.58 -19.20
C ILE A 348 -13.34 -5.01 -19.29
N PRO A 349 -13.81 -5.92 -20.17
CA PRO A 349 -13.22 -7.26 -20.28
C PRO A 349 -11.72 -7.23 -20.64
N LEU A 350 -11.27 -6.25 -21.41
CA LEU A 350 -9.86 -6.09 -21.78
C LEU A 350 -9.01 -5.58 -20.62
N ALA A 351 -9.58 -4.73 -19.76
CA ALA A 351 -8.90 -4.29 -18.55
C ALA A 351 -8.76 -5.42 -17.53
N GLN A 352 -9.76 -6.31 -17.44
CA GLN A 352 -9.84 -7.36 -16.43
C GLN A 352 -9.20 -8.69 -16.83
N MET A 353 -8.93 -8.93 -18.12
CA MET A 353 -8.30 -10.17 -18.56
C MET A 353 -6.84 -10.28 -18.10
N PRO A 354 -6.31 -11.52 -17.98
CA PRO A 354 -4.90 -11.74 -17.73
C PRO A 354 -4.03 -10.95 -18.71
N ARG A 355 -3.10 -10.14 -18.19
CA ARG A 355 -2.29 -9.23 -19.02
C ARG A 355 -1.55 -9.94 -20.15
N ALA A 356 -1.04 -11.13 -19.88
CA ALA A 356 -0.32 -11.95 -20.87
C ALA A 356 -1.16 -12.33 -22.10
N HIS A 357 -2.48 -12.32 -22.02
CA HIS A 357 -3.38 -12.68 -23.13
C HIS A 357 -3.72 -11.49 -24.03
N LEU A 358 -3.57 -10.26 -23.53
CA LEU A 358 -3.99 -9.04 -24.24
C LEU A 358 -3.26 -8.85 -25.59
N PRO A 359 -1.93 -9.04 -25.72
CA PRO A 359 -1.25 -8.91 -27.02
C PRO A 359 -1.80 -9.86 -28.08
N ALA A 360 -1.99 -11.13 -27.72
CA ALA A 360 -2.49 -12.15 -28.64
C ALA A 360 -3.95 -11.87 -29.06
N LEU A 361 -4.76 -11.28 -28.17
CA LEU A 361 -6.10 -10.82 -28.53
C LEU A 361 -6.04 -9.65 -29.52
N ILE A 362 -5.24 -8.61 -29.23
CA ILE A 362 -5.14 -7.41 -30.07
C ILE A 362 -4.78 -7.78 -31.52
N THR A 363 -3.83 -8.71 -31.71
CA THR A 363 -3.41 -9.16 -33.06
C THR A 363 -4.52 -9.85 -33.87
N ARG A 364 -5.58 -10.32 -33.22
CA ARG A 364 -6.73 -10.98 -33.86
C ARG A 364 -7.87 -10.02 -34.22
N LEU A 365 -7.82 -8.78 -33.73
CA LEU A 365 -8.81 -7.75 -34.06
C LEU A 365 -8.60 -7.24 -35.48
N ASP A 366 -9.63 -6.63 -36.08
CA ASP A 366 -9.49 -5.98 -37.38
C ASP A 366 -8.54 -4.76 -37.30
N ALA A 367 -7.96 -4.36 -38.44
CA ALA A 367 -6.96 -3.29 -38.49
C ALA A 367 -7.46 -1.95 -37.92
N ARG A 368 -8.76 -1.65 -38.04
CA ARG A 368 -9.33 -0.40 -37.51
C ARG A 368 -9.43 -0.46 -35.98
N SER A 369 -9.84 -1.60 -35.41
CA SER A 369 -9.84 -1.81 -33.97
C SER A 369 -8.43 -1.79 -33.38
N GLN A 370 -7.45 -2.41 -34.06
CA GLN A 370 -6.05 -2.35 -33.66
C GLN A 370 -5.54 -0.90 -33.61
N GLN A 371 -5.82 -0.11 -34.65
CA GLN A 371 -5.43 1.30 -34.69
C GLN A 371 -6.13 2.11 -33.58
N SER A 372 -7.44 1.93 -33.38
CA SER A 372 -8.18 2.61 -32.30
C SER A 372 -7.63 2.27 -30.91
N LEU A 373 -7.22 1.02 -30.66
CA LEU A 373 -6.59 0.63 -29.40
C LEU A 373 -5.18 1.21 -29.27
N ALA A 374 -4.40 1.27 -30.36
CA ALA A 374 -3.10 1.93 -30.36
C ALA A 374 -3.22 3.44 -30.08
N ASP A 375 -4.25 4.10 -30.60
CA ASP A 375 -4.55 5.49 -30.30
C ASP A 375 -5.04 5.66 -28.85
N LEU A 376 -5.91 4.77 -28.37
CA LEU A 376 -6.33 4.75 -26.97
C LEU A 376 -5.13 4.63 -26.02
N GLN A 377 -4.13 3.82 -26.36
CA GLN A 377 -2.90 3.69 -25.58
C GLN A 377 -2.07 4.97 -25.47
N LYS A 378 -2.30 5.97 -26.34
CA LYS A 378 -1.70 7.31 -26.20
C LYS A 378 -2.41 8.15 -25.12
N ALA A 379 -3.59 7.72 -24.67
CA ALA A 379 -4.31 8.35 -23.58
C ALA A 379 -3.66 8.02 -22.23
N VAL A 380 -2.95 9.00 -21.67
CA VAL A 380 -2.23 8.86 -20.40
C VAL A 380 -3.20 8.93 -19.21
N ILE A 381 -4.19 9.82 -19.31
CA ILE A 381 -5.26 9.96 -18.33
C ILE A 381 -6.58 9.72 -19.05
N LEU A 382 -7.42 8.87 -18.48
CA LEU A 382 -8.80 8.69 -18.90
C LEU A 382 -9.74 9.39 -17.92
N ILE A 383 -10.77 10.05 -18.44
CA ILE A 383 -11.85 10.64 -17.65
C ILE A 383 -13.13 9.94 -18.07
N ASN A 384 -13.72 9.19 -17.15
CA ASN A 384 -15.06 8.66 -17.32
C ASN A 384 -16.08 9.71 -16.84
N GLY A 385 -16.70 10.38 -17.81
CA GLY A 385 -17.73 11.41 -17.59
C GLY A 385 -19.15 10.84 -17.53
N ASP A 386 -19.31 9.52 -17.56
CA ASP A 386 -20.58 8.87 -17.25
C ASP A 386 -20.75 8.77 -15.74
N ARG A 387 -21.96 9.09 -15.28
CA ARG A 387 -22.23 9.16 -13.84
C ARG A 387 -22.45 7.77 -13.27
N HIS A 388 -21.72 7.48 -12.21
CA HIS A 388 -21.92 6.29 -11.39
C HIS A 388 -22.52 6.66 -10.03
N ALA A 389 -23.04 5.66 -9.31
CA ALA A 389 -23.66 5.89 -8.01
C ALA A 389 -22.61 5.92 -6.90
N SER A 390 -22.52 7.04 -6.17
CA SER A 390 -21.54 7.28 -5.09
C SER A 390 -21.58 6.27 -3.94
N HIS A 391 -22.74 5.65 -3.70
CA HIS A 391 -22.92 4.66 -2.62
C HIS A 391 -22.28 3.30 -2.91
N LEU A 392 -21.86 3.04 -4.15
CA LEU A 392 -21.19 1.79 -4.49
C LEU A 392 -19.79 1.75 -3.86
N PRO A 393 -19.34 0.58 -3.37
CA PRO A 393 -17.96 0.37 -2.94
C PRO A 393 -16.94 0.72 -4.04
N LEU A 394 -15.74 1.17 -3.67
CA LEU A 394 -14.74 1.63 -4.65
C LEU A 394 -14.28 0.53 -5.60
N ALA A 395 -14.17 -0.71 -5.12
CA ALA A 395 -13.80 -1.84 -5.97
C ALA A 395 -14.89 -2.12 -7.00
N ARG A 396 -16.17 -2.08 -6.60
CA ARG A 396 -17.29 -2.21 -7.52
C ARG A 396 -17.36 -1.07 -8.55
N LEU A 397 -17.15 0.18 -8.12
CA LEU A 397 -17.07 1.33 -9.03
C LEU A 397 -15.96 1.11 -10.07
N ARG A 398 -14.75 0.73 -9.60
CA ARG A 398 -13.64 0.41 -10.50
C ARG A 398 -14.05 -0.65 -11.51
N GLN A 399 -14.57 -1.78 -11.04
CA GLN A 399 -14.90 -2.93 -11.88
C GLN A 399 -15.97 -2.66 -12.94
N THR A 400 -16.97 -1.84 -12.63
CA THR A 400 -18.15 -1.59 -13.47
C THR A 400 -18.03 -0.34 -14.34
N ALA A 401 -17.11 0.58 -14.02
CA ALA A 401 -16.84 1.75 -14.85
C ALA A 401 -15.91 1.41 -16.02
N GLU A 402 -16.20 1.98 -17.18
CA GLU A 402 -15.29 1.98 -18.31
C GLU A 402 -13.97 2.69 -17.93
N ARG A 403 -12.85 2.02 -18.18
CA ARG A 403 -11.51 2.44 -17.73
C ARG A 403 -10.40 2.08 -18.73
N GLY A 404 -10.75 1.95 -20.00
CA GLY A 404 -9.83 1.56 -21.07
C GLY A 404 -9.41 0.09 -20.96
N ILE A 405 -8.14 -0.19 -21.26
CA ILE A 405 -7.63 -1.57 -21.42
C ILE A 405 -6.58 -1.97 -20.36
N GLY A 406 -6.62 -1.33 -19.19
CA GLY A 406 -5.67 -1.58 -18.08
C GLY A 406 -4.25 -1.04 -18.29
N SER A 407 -3.94 -0.52 -19.49
CA SER A 407 -2.59 -0.02 -19.85
C SER A 407 -2.35 1.44 -19.48
N HIS A 408 -3.36 2.10 -18.93
CA HIS A 408 -3.37 3.53 -18.61
C HIS A 408 -2.90 3.75 -17.16
N PRO A 409 -2.04 4.77 -16.92
CA PRO A 409 -1.65 5.16 -15.58
C PRO A 409 -2.84 5.49 -14.67
N LEU A 410 -3.76 6.34 -15.12
CA LEU A 410 -4.82 6.91 -14.31
C LEU A 410 -6.15 6.97 -15.06
N THR A 411 -7.23 6.56 -14.38
CA THR A 411 -8.61 6.81 -14.79
C THR A 411 -9.33 7.59 -13.69
N ILE A 412 -10.04 8.67 -14.05
CA ILE A 412 -10.86 9.47 -13.15
C ILE A 412 -12.33 9.16 -13.46
N ILE A 413 -13.11 8.74 -12.46
CA ILE A 413 -14.49 8.28 -12.62
C ILE A 413 -15.42 9.26 -11.91
N ASP A 414 -16.42 9.78 -12.62
CA ASP A 414 -17.49 10.61 -12.04
C ASP A 414 -18.48 9.74 -11.26
N ALA A 415 -18.39 9.77 -9.93
CA ALA A 415 -19.31 9.07 -9.03
C ALA A 415 -20.52 9.95 -8.63
N GLY A 416 -20.80 11.01 -9.41
CA GLY A 416 -21.95 11.89 -9.26
C GLY A 416 -21.71 13.04 -8.29
N GLU A 417 -21.43 12.72 -7.02
CA GLU A 417 -21.15 13.69 -5.94
C GLU A 417 -19.67 13.71 -5.51
N SER A 418 -18.87 12.90 -6.19
CA SER A 418 -17.47 12.66 -5.90
C SER A 418 -16.74 12.17 -7.14
N PHE A 419 -15.41 12.13 -7.07
CA PHE A 419 -14.56 11.58 -8.12
C PHE A 419 -13.66 10.50 -7.55
N VAL A 420 -13.59 9.37 -8.28
CA VAL A 420 -12.72 8.23 -7.95
C VAL A 420 -11.52 8.23 -8.89
N PHE A 421 -10.33 8.17 -8.32
CA PHE A 421 -9.06 8.08 -9.02
C PHE A 421 -8.60 6.62 -8.99
N ASP A 422 -8.81 5.90 -10.09
CA ASP A 422 -8.34 4.54 -10.28
C ASP A 422 -6.91 4.55 -10.85
N GLN A 423 -5.96 4.09 -10.04
CA GLN A 423 -4.52 4.31 -10.23
C GLN A 423 -3.77 2.99 -10.37
N SER A 424 -2.97 2.88 -11.43
CA SER A 424 -2.05 1.76 -11.59
C SER A 424 -0.91 1.84 -10.57
N HIS A 425 -0.68 0.76 -9.84
CA HIS A 425 0.35 0.72 -8.80
C HIS A 425 1.79 0.65 -9.36
N ILE A 426 1.93 0.49 -10.69
CA ILE A 426 3.20 0.63 -11.40
C ILE A 426 3.67 2.08 -11.42
N PHE A 427 2.73 3.03 -11.52
CA PHE A 427 3.02 4.46 -11.56
C PHE A 427 2.81 5.15 -10.21
N PHE A 428 1.83 4.70 -9.43
CA PHE A 428 1.42 5.33 -8.18
C PHE A 428 1.62 4.38 -6.99
N ASP A 429 1.95 4.94 -5.83
CA ASP A 429 1.78 4.27 -4.54
C ASP A 429 0.59 4.92 -3.84
N GLY A 430 0.08 4.30 -2.78
CA GLY A 430 -1.14 4.80 -2.13
C GLY A 430 -1.04 6.25 -1.63
N ILE A 431 0.11 6.68 -1.11
CA ILE A 431 0.30 8.03 -0.55
C ILE A 431 0.45 9.06 -1.67
N GLY A 432 1.33 8.79 -2.65
CA GLY A 432 1.53 9.65 -3.80
C GLY A 432 0.29 9.75 -4.69
N GLY A 433 -0.43 8.64 -4.85
CA GLY A 433 -1.70 8.57 -5.58
C GLY A 433 -2.79 9.41 -4.93
N ALA A 434 -2.94 9.31 -3.60
CA ALA A 434 -3.88 10.13 -2.83
C ALA A 434 -3.53 11.63 -2.90
N ALA A 435 -2.26 11.98 -2.74
CA ALA A 435 -1.79 13.35 -2.86
C ALA A 435 -2.10 13.94 -4.25
N LEU A 436 -1.86 13.18 -5.33
CA LEU A 436 -2.19 13.62 -6.69
C LEU A 436 -3.70 13.79 -6.89
N ALA A 437 -4.52 12.89 -6.35
CA ALA A 437 -5.98 13.01 -6.43
C ALA A 437 -6.49 14.32 -5.80
N GLU A 438 -5.94 14.69 -4.64
CA GLU A 438 -6.26 15.98 -3.99
C GLU A 438 -5.81 17.17 -4.85
N ILE A 439 -4.59 17.14 -5.39
CA ILE A 439 -4.04 18.21 -6.23
C ILE A 439 -4.91 18.43 -7.48
N MET A 440 -5.23 17.35 -8.19
CA MET A 440 -6.05 17.41 -9.39
C MET A 440 -7.48 17.88 -9.07
N THR A 441 -8.04 17.48 -7.92
CA THR A 441 -9.36 17.97 -7.50
C THR A 441 -9.37 19.48 -7.32
N ASN A 442 -8.36 20.05 -6.65
CA ASN A 442 -8.30 21.48 -6.41
C ASN A 442 -8.05 22.26 -7.71
N GLU A 443 -7.22 21.75 -8.61
CA GLU A 443 -7.05 22.31 -9.96
C GLU A 443 -8.38 22.28 -10.76
N ALA A 444 -9.14 21.18 -10.68
CA ALA A 444 -10.45 21.07 -11.34
C ALA A 444 -11.45 22.10 -10.80
N VAL A 445 -11.44 22.35 -9.50
CA VAL A 445 -12.26 23.39 -8.86
C VAL A 445 -11.92 24.78 -9.42
N GLU A 446 -10.65 25.09 -9.61
CA GLU A 446 -10.22 26.38 -10.17
C GLU A 446 -10.64 26.53 -11.63
N TRP A 447 -10.53 25.48 -12.44
CA TRP A 447 -11.07 25.48 -13.81
C TRP A 447 -12.59 25.66 -13.82
N ALA A 448 -13.30 25.01 -12.90
CA ALA A 448 -14.73 25.14 -12.76
C ALA A 448 -15.15 26.59 -12.44
N GLU A 449 -14.46 27.26 -11.52
CA GLU A 449 -14.69 28.67 -11.22
C GLU A 449 -14.49 29.55 -12.45
N TYR A 450 -13.37 29.37 -13.14
CA TYR A 450 -13.09 30.11 -14.37
C TYR A 450 -14.19 29.90 -15.42
N LEU A 451 -14.55 28.65 -15.71
CA LEU A 451 -15.56 28.31 -16.71
C LEU A 451 -16.95 28.87 -16.36
N HIS A 452 -17.29 28.94 -15.08
CA HIS A 452 -18.55 29.53 -14.63
C HIS A 452 -18.67 31.01 -14.96
N THR A 453 -17.55 31.75 -15.04
CA THR A 453 -17.55 33.18 -15.43
C THR A 453 -17.71 33.42 -16.93
N LEU A 454 -17.59 32.37 -17.76
CA LEU A 454 -17.60 32.49 -19.22
C LEU A 454 -19.04 32.44 -19.77
N PRO A 455 -19.33 33.17 -20.86
CA PRO A 455 -20.62 33.09 -21.54
C PRO A 455 -20.87 31.69 -22.13
N PRO A 456 -22.11 31.32 -22.47
CA PRO A 456 -22.40 30.06 -23.17
C PRO A 456 -21.55 29.90 -24.44
N VAL A 457 -20.99 28.71 -24.65
CA VAL A 457 -20.12 28.42 -25.78
C VAL A 457 -20.93 28.01 -27.01
N ARG A 458 -20.44 28.35 -28.21
CA ARG A 458 -20.98 27.83 -29.47
C ARG A 458 -20.31 26.50 -29.81
N PRO A 459 -21.04 25.51 -30.34
CA PRO A 459 -20.45 24.24 -30.76
C PRO A 459 -19.39 24.47 -31.83
N ALA A 460 -18.32 23.67 -31.79
CA ALA A 460 -17.35 23.59 -32.87
C ALA A 460 -18.02 23.10 -34.16
N ARG A 461 -17.43 23.43 -35.32
CA ARG A 461 -17.97 23.00 -36.64
C ARG A 461 -17.98 21.48 -36.81
N GLN A 462 -17.05 20.78 -36.16
CA GLN A 462 -16.93 19.33 -36.21
C GLN A 462 -16.81 18.78 -34.80
N ALA A 463 -17.64 17.79 -34.48
CA ALA A 463 -17.55 17.05 -33.22
C ALA A 463 -16.34 16.09 -33.24
N PRO A 464 -15.66 15.90 -32.10
CA PRO A 464 -14.72 14.79 -31.94
C PRO A 464 -15.37 13.46 -32.29
N LEU A 465 -14.67 12.63 -33.05
CA LEU A 465 -15.15 11.30 -33.44
C LEU A 465 -14.79 10.28 -32.34
N PRO A 466 -15.70 9.35 -32.00
CA PRO A 466 -15.39 8.28 -31.07
C PRO A 466 -14.42 7.28 -31.72
N LEU A 467 -13.60 6.63 -30.89
CA LEU A 467 -12.84 5.46 -31.28
C LEU A 467 -13.77 4.34 -31.73
N VAL A 468 -13.32 3.60 -32.73
CA VAL A 468 -14.10 2.50 -33.32
C VAL A 468 -13.39 1.20 -33.03
N ILE A 469 -13.96 0.44 -32.09
CA ILE A 469 -13.44 -0.85 -31.64
C ILE A 469 -14.58 -1.86 -31.79
N GLN A 470 -14.29 -2.98 -32.44
CA GLN A 470 -15.16 -4.13 -32.56
C GLN A 470 -14.56 -5.29 -31.78
N LEU A 471 -15.31 -5.80 -30.82
CA LEU A 471 -14.94 -6.96 -30.03
C LEU A 471 -15.97 -8.06 -30.29
N ASP A 472 -15.50 -9.23 -30.72
CA ASP A 472 -16.35 -10.42 -30.79
C ASP A 472 -16.45 -11.04 -29.39
N PRO A 473 -17.66 -11.19 -28.81
CA PRO A 473 -17.84 -11.83 -27.51
C PRO A 473 -17.19 -13.22 -27.41
N GLN A 474 -17.12 -13.98 -28.51
CA GLN A 474 -16.46 -15.30 -28.52
C GLN A 474 -14.94 -15.20 -28.31
N GLN A 475 -14.33 -14.09 -28.77
CA GLN A 475 -12.90 -13.83 -28.57
C GLN A 475 -12.58 -13.37 -27.14
N LEU A 476 -13.58 -12.86 -26.41
CA LEU A 476 -13.47 -12.40 -25.03
C LEU A 476 -13.69 -13.52 -23.99
N ASN A 477 -13.80 -14.79 -24.42
CA ASN A 477 -14.04 -15.94 -23.54
C ASN A 477 -12.78 -16.32 -22.72
N VAL A 478 -12.27 -15.37 -21.96
CA VAL A 478 -11.17 -15.52 -21.00
C VAL A 478 -11.71 -15.04 -19.67
N SER A 479 -11.69 -15.91 -18.66
CA SER A 479 -12.08 -15.52 -17.30
C SER A 479 -11.26 -14.30 -16.85
N PRO A 480 -11.86 -13.34 -16.12
CA PRO A 480 -11.12 -12.26 -15.50
C PRO A 480 -9.92 -12.79 -14.71
N ALA A 481 -8.82 -12.03 -14.69
CA ALA A 481 -7.58 -12.45 -14.05
C ALA A 481 -7.77 -12.91 -12.60
N ARG A 482 -8.74 -12.31 -11.89
CA ARG A 482 -9.32 -12.83 -10.64
C ARG A 482 -10.54 -12.02 -10.20
N PRO A 483 -11.74 -12.61 -10.14
CA PRO A 483 -12.89 -11.99 -9.50
C PRO A 483 -12.62 -11.66 -8.01
N GLU A 484 -13.26 -10.61 -7.50
CA GLU A 484 -13.15 -10.19 -6.09
C GLU A 484 -14.50 -9.74 -5.56
N ALA A 485 -14.69 -9.89 -4.25
CA ALA A 485 -15.73 -9.20 -3.50
C ALA A 485 -15.12 -8.08 -2.67
N ASP A 486 -15.94 -7.13 -2.26
CA ASP A 486 -15.49 -5.94 -1.55
C ASP A 486 -16.41 -5.57 -0.38
N ALA A 487 -15.86 -4.80 0.56
CA ALA A 487 -16.57 -4.24 1.69
C ALA A 487 -15.88 -2.97 2.20
N GLU A 488 -16.65 -2.10 2.86
CA GLU A 488 -16.16 -0.87 3.48
C GLU A 488 -16.83 -0.63 4.83
N ASN A 489 -16.10 -0.05 5.79
CA ASN A 489 -16.60 0.29 7.11
C ASN A 489 -15.85 1.51 7.68
N HIS A 490 -16.57 2.43 8.32
CA HIS A 490 -16.06 3.69 8.85
C HIS A 490 -16.31 3.87 10.37
N THR A 491 -16.71 2.80 11.06
CA THR A 491 -17.15 2.85 12.46
C THR A 491 -16.04 2.56 13.48
N ALA A 492 -14.78 2.44 13.02
CA ALA A 492 -13.64 2.25 13.90
C ALA A 492 -13.40 3.51 14.75
N ASN A 493 -13.31 3.34 16.07
CA ASN A 493 -13.22 4.45 17.02
C ASN A 493 -11.76 4.92 17.17
N LEU A 494 -11.30 5.74 16.23
CA LEU A 494 -9.94 6.29 16.25
C LEU A 494 -9.64 7.09 17.52
N LYS A 495 -10.61 7.84 18.06
CA LYS A 495 -10.44 8.61 19.30
C LYS A 495 -10.14 7.70 20.49
N ALA A 496 -10.82 6.56 20.59
CA ALA A 496 -10.54 5.55 21.62
C ALA A 496 -9.14 4.94 21.42
N ILE A 497 -8.76 4.59 20.19
CA ILE A 497 -7.43 4.06 19.87
C ILE A 497 -6.34 5.06 20.29
N GLN A 498 -6.48 6.34 19.93
CA GLN A 498 -5.53 7.39 20.30
C GLN A 498 -5.46 7.61 21.82
N SER A 499 -6.60 7.51 22.51
CA SER A 499 -6.66 7.64 23.97
C SER A 499 -5.95 6.47 24.66
N LEU A 500 -6.18 5.25 24.18
CA LEU A 500 -5.45 4.07 24.63
C LEU A 500 -3.94 4.23 24.45
N ARG A 501 -3.48 4.66 23.25
CA ARG A 501 -2.05 4.89 22.99
C ARG A 501 -1.43 5.89 23.98
N ARG A 502 -2.14 6.96 24.32
CA ARG A 502 -1.68 7.95 25.31
C ARG A 502 -1.56 7.33 26.71
N VAL A 503 -2.52 6.51 27.13
CA VAL A 503 -2.49 5.83 28.43
C VAL A 503 -1.35 4.82 28.50
N LEU A 504 -1.18 3.98 27.46
CA LEU A 504 -0.09 3.00 27.39
C LEU A 504 1.28 3.68 27.48
N ARG A 505 1.51 4.74 26.70
CA ARG A 505 2.77 5.50 26.72
C ARG A 505 3.03 6.17 28.07
N ARG A 506 1.99 6.67 28.76
CA ARG A 506 2.14 7.25 30.11
C ARG A 506 2.53 6.22 31.16
N ARG A 507 2.08 4.97 31.01
CA ARG A 507 2.49 3.87 31.90
C ARG A 507 3.92 3.44 31.68
N ASN A 508 4.35 3.33 30.43
CA ASN A 508 5.71 2.94 30.08
C ASN A 508 6.05 3.50 28.69
N GLU A 509 7.16 4.23 28.57
CA GLU A 509 7.59 4.80 27.28
C GLU A 509 7.90 3.73 26.23
N ILE A 510 8.29 2.52 26.65
CA ILE A 510 8.53 1.36 25.80
C ILE A 510 7.20 0.87 25.16
N LEU A 511 6.05 1.13 25.79
CA LEU A 511 4.71 0.85 25.25
C LEU A 511 4.26 1.88 24.20
N SER A 512 5.13 2.15 23.22
CA SER A 512 4.85 3.09 22.13
C SER A 512 4.24 2.40 20.91
N LEU A 513 3.07 1.79 21.07
CA LEU A 513 2.31 1.22 19.94
C LEU A 513 1.75 2.33 19.03
N THR A 514 1.90 2.14 17.72
CA THR A 514 1.25 2.97 16.70
C THR A 514 -0.18 2.50 16.42
N VAL A 515 -0.96 3.30 15.69
CA VAL A 515 -2.30 2.87 15.23
C VAL A 515 -2.19 1.62 14.35
N ASN A 516 -1.21 1.57 13.44
CA ASN A 516 -0.96 0.40 12.59
C ASN A 516 -0.62 -0.85 13.40
N ASP A 517 0.15 -0.71 14.48
CA ASP A 517 0.50 -1.86 15.32
C ASP A 517 -0.74 -2.46 15.98
N LEU A 518 -1.66 -1.62 16.47
CA LEU A 518 -2.94 -2.09 17.05
C LEU A 518 -3.86 -2.72 16.01
N LEU A 519 -3.93 -2.17 14.80
CA LEU A 519 -4.72 -2.72 13.71
C LEU A 519 -4.20 -4.09 13.26
N VAL A 520 -2.89 -4.22 13.05
CA VAL A 520 -2.25 -5.49 12.65
C VAL A 520 -2.35 -6.54 13.76
N LEU A 521 -2.15 -6.12 15.02
CA LEU A 521 -2.33 -7.01 16.17
C LEU A 521 -3.76 -7.53 16.24
N TYR A 522 -4.74 -6.63 16.14
CA TYR A 522 -6.13 -7.03 16.20
C TYR A 522 -6.55 -7.87 14.99
N ARG A 523 -5.98 -7.63 13.81
CA ARG A 523 -6.20 -8.46 12.62
C ARG A 523 -5.81 -9.91 12.88
N ALA A 524 -4.67 -10.14 13.53
CA ALA A 524 -4.27 -11.48 13.95
C ALA A 524 -5.28 -12.06 14.95
N ILE A 525 -5.72 -11.29 15.95
CA ILE A 525 -6.70 -11.74 16.96
C ILE A 525 -8.01 -12.12 16.26
N HIS A 526 -8.47 -11.31 15.32
CA HIS A 526 -9.68 -11.51 14.54
C HIS A 526 -9.66 -12.82 13.74
N ALA A 527 -8.50 -13.23 13.20
CA ALA A 527 -8.36 -14.53 12.54
C ALA A 527 -8.72 -15.69 13.48
N PHE A 528 -8.46 -15.54 14.79
CA PHE A 528 -8.78 -16.56 15.79
C PHE A 528 -10.17 -16.40 16.42
N THR A 529 -10.71 -15.19 16.48
CA THR A 529 -11.93 -14.90 17.24
C THR A 529 -13.18 -14.71 16.39
N TYR A 530 -13.05 -14.43 15.09
CA TYR A 530 -14.18 -14.24 14.18
C TYR A 530 -15.13 -15.44 14.22
N ARG A 531 -16.43 -15.16 14.22
CA ARG A 531 -17.49 -16.16 14.08
C ARG A 531 -18.55 -15.59 13.12
N PRO A 532 -18.90 -16.29 12.04
CA PRO A 532 -19.95 -15.83 11.15
C PRO A 532 -21.32 -15.81 11.88
N SER A 533 -22.21 -14.92 11.46
CA SER A 533 -23.56 -14.83 12.00
C SER A 533 -24.34 -16.12 11.78
N ARG A 534 -25.33 -16.40 12.64
CA ARG A 534 -26.22 -17.55 12.45
C ARG A 534 -26.96 -17.47 11.11
N SER A 535 -27.32 -16.26 10.67
CA SER A 535 -28.00 -16.03 9.40
C SER A 535 -27.14 -16.48 8.23
N LEU A 536 -25.90 -15.98 8.13
CA LEU A 536 -24.97 -16.34 7.06
C LEU A 536 -24.65 -17.84 7.07
N GLN A 537 -24.46 -18.43 8.25
CA GLN A 537 -24.25 -19.87 8.38
C GLN A 537 -25.45 -20.68 7.86
N ASN A 538 -26.67 -20.27 8.18
CA ASN A 538 -27.88 -20.95 7.73
C ASN A 538 -28.09 -20.82 6.23
N GLU A 539 -27.81 -19.64 5.67
CA GLU A 539 -27.86 -19.38 4.23
C GLU A 539 -26.87 -20.28 3.47
N LEU A 540 -25.60 -20.31 3.90
CA LEU A 540 -24.58 -21.18 3.31
C LEU A 540 -24.94 -22.66 3.46
N ARG A 541 -25.43 -23.11 4.62
CA ARG A 541 -25.88 -24.49 4.83
C ARG A 541 -27.05 -24.86 3.93
N THR A 542 -27.97 -23.94 3.66
CA THR A 542 -29.06 -24.16 2.72
C THR A 542 -28.51 -24.37 1.31
N LEU A 543 -27.57 -23.51 0.89
CA LEU A 543 -26.91 -23.61 -0.42
C LEU A 543 -26.04 -24.87 -0.56
N THR A 544 -25.52 -25.45 0.52
CA THR A 544 -24.79 -26.74 0.43
C THR A 544 -25.65 -27.88 -0.10
N ARG A 545 -26.98 -27.76 -0.04
CA ARG A 545 -27.96 -28.73 -0.58
C ARG A 545 -28.32 -28.46 -2.05
N ALA A 546 -27.85 -27.36 -2.63
CA ALA A 546 -28.00 -27.09 -4.06
C ALA A 546 -27.17 -28.08 -4.89
N GLY A 547 -27.47 -28.18 -6.19
CA GLY A 547 -26.66 -28.95 -7.14
C GLY A 547 -25.21 -28.45 -7.22
N ASP A 548 -24.32 -29.31 -7.74
CA ASP A 548 -22.96 -28.92 -8.08
C ASP A 548 -22.98 -28.04 -9.34
N PRO A 549 -22.26 -26.91 -9.46
CA PRO A 549 -21.08 -26.42 -8.69
C PRO A 549 -21.36 -25.56 -7.44
N LEU A 550 -22.59 -25.06 -7.27
CA LEU A 550 -22.92 -24.11 -6.19
C LEU A 550 -22.83 -24.73 -4.80
N GLY A 551 -23.32 -25.97 -4.66
CA GLY A 551 -23.25 -26.69 -3.39
C GLY A 551 -21.80 -26.87 -2.91
N GLN A 552 -20.84 -27.05 -3.82
CA GLN A 552 -19.42 -27.12 -3.49
C GLN A 552 -18.88 -25.75 -3.03
N ALA A 553 -19.14 -24.68 -3.78
CA ALA A 553 -18.71 -23.33 -3.39
C ALA A 553 -19.22 -22.94 -1.99
N ALA A 554 -20.48 -23.26 -1.68
CA ALA A 554 -21.07 -23.03 -0.36
C ALA A 554 -20.41 -23.86 0.75
N ARG A 555 -20.06 -25.13 0.50
CA ARG A 555 -19.33 -25.99 1.45
C ARG A 555 -17.94 -25.45 1.73
N GLU A 556 -17.23 -25.01 0.71
CA GLU A 556 -15.90 -24.39 0.85
C GLU A 556 -15.96 -23.07 1.61
N ALA A 557 -16.95 -22.22 1.31
CA ALA A 557 -17.19 -20.97 2.03
C ALA A 557 -17.47 -21.24 3.52
N LEU A 558 -18.31 -22.23 3.82
CA LEU A 558 -18.58 -22.61 5.21
C LEU A 558 -17.32 -23.15 5.90
N GLY A 559 -16.55 -24.02 5.24
CA GLY A 559 -15.30 -24.55 5.77
C GLY A 559 -14.25 -23.47 6.06
N MET A 560 -14.15 -22.46 5.18
CA MET A 560 -13.28 -21.29 5.34
C MET A 560 -13.64 -20.44 6.56
N LEU A 561 -14.93 -20.30 6.88
CA LEU A 561 -15.39 -19.46 8.00
C LEU A 561 -15.33 -20.19 9.36
N LEU A 562 -15.17 -21.52 9.36
CA LEU A 562 -15.19 -22.35 10.57
C LEU A 562 -13.81 -22.43 11.28
N PRO A 563 -13.78 -22.73 12.59
CA PRO A 563 -12.58 -22.54 13.41
C PRO A 563 -11.37 -23.43 13.16
N GLN A 564 -11.54 -24.50 12.38
CA GLN A 564 -10.56 -25.59 12.29
C GLN A 564 -9.30 -25.23 11.48
N THR A 565 -9.27 -24.06 10.82
CA THR A 565 -8.21 -23.61 9.90
C THR A 565 -7.43 -22.38 10.40
N ARG A 566 -7.64 -21.96 11.66
CA ARG A 566 -7.17 -20.66 12.17
C ARG A 566 -5.66 -20.62 12.43
N ARG A 567 -4.93 -19.89 11.59
CA ARG A 567 -3.54 -19.44 11.82
C ARG A 567 -3.48 -17.93 11.71
N SER A 568 -2.47 -17.31 12.33
CA SER A 568 -2.20 -15.90 12.06
C SER A 568 -1.77 -15.77 10.60
N PRO A 569 -2.38 -14.91 9.79
CA PRO A 569 -1.90 -14.69 8.44
C PRO A 569 -0.56 -13.94 8.47
N ALA A 570 0.34 -14.27 7.55
CA ALA A 570 1.48 -13.42 7.23
C ALA A 570 0.97 -12.20 6.45
N ILE A 571 1.17 -11.01 7.02
CA ILE A 571 0.66 -9.74 6.51
C ILE A 571 1.82 -8.96 5.88
N LEU A 572 1.67 -8.61 4.61
CA LEU A 572 2.56 -7.68 3.93
C LEU A 572 2.13 -6.24 4.25
N ILE A 573 3.05 -5.45 4.79
CA ILE A 573 2.87 -4.05 5.17
C ILE A 573 3.80 -3.21 4.28
N PRO A 574 3.27 -2.37 3.38
CA PRO A 574 4.09 -1.39 2.67
C PRO A 574 4.64 -0.34 3.63
N VAL A 575 5.95 -0.12 3.63
CA VAL A 575 6.62 0.90 4.45
C VAL A 575 7.22 1.97 3.55
N ASP A 576 6.94 3.24 3.84
CA ASP A 576 7.50 4.38 3.11
C ASP A 576 9.04 4.44 3.24
N ALA A 577 9.70 4.18 2.12
CA ALA A 577 11.15 4.25 1.98
C ALA A 577 11.61 5.57 1.32
N SER A 578 10.67 6.37 0.80
CA SER A 578 10.93 7.56 0.00
C SER A 578 11.69 8.65 0.77
N GLN A 579 11.61 8.65 2.10
CA GLN A 579 12.33 9.59 2.97
C GLN A 579 13.84 9.39 2.98
N ARG A 580 14.33 8.17 2.66
CA ARG A 580 15.77 7.92 2.52
C ARG A 580 16.23 8.19 1.11
N ALA A 581 15.48 7.66 0.14
CA ALA A 581 15.75 7.83 -1.28
C ALA A 581 14.40 7.82 -2.01
N PRO A 582 13.98 8.94 -2.62
CA PRO A 582 12.65 9.03 -3.24
C PRO A 582 12.35 7.94 -4.27
N ARG A 583 13.37 7.48 -5.00
CA ARG A 583 13.30 6.39 -5.98
C ARG A 583 12.86 5.04 -5.41
N ASP A 584 13.10 4.80 -4.13
CA ASP A 584 12.81 3.50 -3.52
C ASP A 584 11.34 3.36 -3.12
N ARG A 585 10.61 4.48 -3.00
CA ARG A 585 9.16 4.59 -2.71
C ARG A 585 8.68 3.78 -1.52
N LEU A 586 8.50 2.48 -1.71
CA LEU A 586 7.95 1.54 -0.74
C LEU A 586 8.86 0.31 -0.59
N TYR A 587 9.03 -0.15 0.65
CA TYR A 587 9.56 -1.47 0.93
C TYR A 587 8.52 -2.34 1.62
N PRO A 588 8.22 -3.53 1.09
CA PRO A 588 7.27 -4.44 1.72
C PRO A 588 7.91 -5.12 2.93
N VAL A 589 7.18 -5.20 4.03
CA VAL A 589 7.53 -6.01 5.21
C VAL A 589 6.50 -7.11 5.37
N SER A 590 6.90 -8.37 5.27
CA SER A 590 6.03 -9.45 5.70
C SER A 590 6.17 -9.69 7.19
N PHE A 591 5.04 -9.78 7.89
CA PHE A 591 5.01 -9.96 9.33
C PHE A 591 3.88 -10.91 9.73
N GLU A 592 4.20 -11.91 10.54
CA GLU A 592 3.22 -12.80 11.18
C GLU A 592 3.22 -12.53 12.68
N THR A 593 2.05 -12.26 13.25
CA THR A 593 1.90 -12.03 14.69
C THR A 593 1.92 -13.38 15.44
N PRO A 594 2.90 -13.62 16.33
CA PRO A 594 3.01 -14.89 17.04
C PRO A 594 2.06 -14.93 18.25
N LEU A 595 0.75 -14.93 17.99
CA LEU A 595 -0.28 -14.82 19.02
C LEU A 595 -0.29 -15.98 20.01
N GLN A 596 0.00 -17.20 19.55
CA GLN A 596 -0.04 -18.40 20.37
C GLN A 596 1.18 -18.47 21.28
N GLU A 597 2.36 -18.19 20.74
CA GLU A 597 3.64 -18.16 21.44
C GLU A 597 3.64 -17.08 22.54
N LEU A 598 2.96 -15.97 22.26
CA LEU A 598 2.78 -14.88 23.21
C LEU A 598 1.74 -15.16 24.30
N GLY A 599 0.90 -16.19 24.15
CA GLY A 599 -0.23 -16.45 25.05
C GLY A 599 -1.19 -15.25 25.16
N LEU A 600 -1.19 -14.36 24.16
CA LEU A 600 -1.80 -13.03 24.28
C LEU A 600 -3.31 -13.11 24.47
N LEU A 601 -3.98 -14.07 23.81
CA LEU A 601 -5.42 -14.29 23.93
C LEU A 601 -5.81 -14.76 25.33
N GLU A 602 -5.04 -15.70 25.91
CA GLU A 602 -5.30 -16.19 27.27
C GLU A 602 -5.08 -15.10 28.30
N LEU A 603 -3.96 -14.36 28.18
CA LEU A 603 -3.66 -13.23 29.06
C LEU A 603 -4.75 -12.16 29.01
N HIS A 604 -5.21 -11.81 27.80
CA HIS A 604 -6.30 -10.85 27.62
C HIS A 604 -7.60 -11.33 28.27
N GLN A 605 -7.99 -12.58 27.98
CA GLN A 605 -9.22 -13.17 28.51
C GLN A 605 -9.21 -13.22 30.04
N ARG A 606 -8.11 -13.65 30.65
CA ARG A 606 -7.97 -13.73 32.11
C ARG A 606 -8.01 -12.35 32.77
N ALA A 607 -7.38 -11.35 32.14
CA ALA A 607 -7.40 -9.98 32.64
C ALA A 607 -8.82 -9.40 32.63
N ILE A 608 -9.57 -9.58 31.54
CA ILE A 608 -10.95 -9.11 31.44
C ILE A 608 -11.89 -9.88 32.37
N GLN A 609 -11.77 -11.20 32.46
CA GLN A 609 -12.56 -12.01 33.40
C GLN A 609 -12.40 -11.52 34.84
N PHE A 610 -11.18 -11.14 35.25
CA PHE A 610 -10.96 -10.55 36.57
C PHE A 610 -11.69 -9.21 36.73
N LEU A 611 -11.55 -8.31 35.76
CA LEU A 611 -12.18 -6.98 35.81
C LEU A 611 -13.71 -7.02 35.72
N ASP A 612 -14.28 -8.04 35.06
CA ASP A 612 -15.72 -8.25 34.98
C ASP A 612 -16.28 -8.91 36.24
N ALA A 613 -15.52 -9.82 36.87
CA ALA A 613 -15.94 -10.51 38.10
C ALA A 613 -15.82 -9.64 39.36
N TYR A 614 -14.87 -8.70 39.38
CA TYR A 614 -14.53 -7.92 40.56
C TYR A 614 -14.55 -6.41 40.26
N PRO A 615 -15.60 -5.68 40.65
CA PRO A 615 -15.64 -4.22 40.54
C PRO A 615 -14.50 -3.58 41.36
N PRO A 616 -13.87 -2.48 40.90
CA PRO A 616 -12.72 -1.85 41.58
C PRO A 616 -12.92 -1.53 43.06
N ASP A 617 -14.17 -1.25 43.46
CA ASP A 617 -14.54 -0.87 44.83
C ASP A 617 -14.86 -2.08 45.75
N SER A 618 -14.73 -3.32 45.26
CA SER A 618 -15.09 -4.51 46.04
C SER A 618 -13.93 -5.03 46.92
N PRO A 619 -14.22 -5.59 48.11
CA PRO A 619 -13.23 -6.29 48.94
C PRO A 619 -12.57 -7.47 48.20
N GLU A 620 -13.31 -8.13 47.31
CA GLU A 620 -12.82 -9.22 46.47
C GLU A 620 -11.78 -8.73 45.45
N TYR A 621 -11.96 -7.52 44.89
CA TYR A 621 -10.98 -6.89 44.02
C TYR A 621 -9.66 -6.68 44.75
N ALA A 622 -9.70 -6.12 45.96
CA ALA A 622 -8.49 -5.91 46.77
C ALA A 622 -7.76 -7.22 47.09
N ARG A 623 -8.49 -8.30 47.41
CA ARG A 623 -7.94 -9.63 47.67
C ARG A 623 -7.30 -10.24 46.42
N GLY A 624 -7.97 -10.15 45.28
CA GLY A 624 -7.51 -10.73 44.01
C GLY A 624 -6.50 -9.88 43.24
N TYR A 625 -6.34 -8.60 43.59
CA TYR A 625 -5.58 -7.62 42.79
C TYR A 625 -4.14 -8.05 42.53
N ARG A 626 -3.43 -8.65 43.51
CA ARG A 626 -2.04 -9.08 43.31
C ARG A 626 -1.90 -10.12 42.20
N GLN A 627 -2.90 -10.99 42.04
CA GLN A 627 -2.89 -11.99 40.97
C GLN A 627 -3.22 -11.35 39.62
N PHE A 628 -4.18 -10.43 39.60
CA PHE A 628 -4.49 -9.63 38.42
C PHE A 628 -3.29 -8.79 37.97
N GLU A 629 -2.60 -8.13 38.89
CA GLU A 629 -1.43 -7.29 38.61
C GLU A 629 -0.35 -8.09 37.88
N LYS A 630 -0.10 -9.35 38.26
CA LYS A 630 0.83 -10.23 37.55
C LYS A 630 0.39 -10.48 36.10
N ILE A 631 -0.91 -10.74 35.89
CA ILE A 631 -1.48 -10.96 34.54
C ILE A 631 -1.38 -9.67 33.72
N GLN A 632 -1.78 -8.53 34.30
CA GLN A 632 -1.72 -7.21 33.68
C GLN A 632 -0.29 -6.85 33.27
N ARG A 633 0.69 -6.99 34.17
CA ARG A 633 2.10 -6.71 33.88
C ARG A 633 2.61 -7.57 32.74
N ARG A 634 2.38 -8.89 32.79
CA ARG A 634 2.80 -9.81 31.71
C ARG A 634 2.13 -9.47 30.37
N TYR A 635 0.84 -9.13 30.40
CA TYR A 635 0.09 -8.74 29.22
C TYR A 635 0.64 -7.45 28.59
N LEU A 636 0.86 -6.41 29.40
CA LEU A 636 1.44 -5.16 28.92
C LEU A 636 2.89 -5.35 28.45
N ALA A 637 3.73 -6.09 29.18
CA ALA A 637 5.09 -6.42 28.74
C ALA A 637 5.11 -7.13 27.37
N THR A 638 4.14 -8.02 27.15
CA THR A 638 3.97 -8.69 25.85
C THR A 638 3.64 -7.70 24.73
N LEU A 639 2.75 -6.74 24.98
CA LEU A 639 2.42 -5.68 24.03
C LEU A 639 3.62 -4.76 23.74
N ALA A 640 4.44 -4.46 24.75
CA ALA A 640 5.69 -3.71 24.58
C ALA A 640 6.66 -4.46 23.67
N GLY A 641 6.88 -5.75 23.93
CA GLY A 641 7.73 -6.60 23.10
C GLY A 641 7.27 -6.65 21.65
N PHE A 642 5.96 -6.83 21.42
CA PHE A 642 5.36 -6.77 20.09
C PHE A 642 5.64 -5.42 19.38
N GLY A 643 5.42 -4.31 20.08
CA GLY A 643 5.67 -2.96 19.54
C GLY A 643 7.14 -2.74 19.17
N ALA A 644 8.07 -3.22 20.01
CA ALA A 644 9.51 -3.13 19.75
C ALA A 644 9.92 -3.94 18.50
N VAL A 645 9.41 -5.17 18.36
CA VAL A 645 9.68 -6.02 17.18
C VAL A 645 9.13 -5.37 15.90
N MET A 646 7.90 -4.85 15.94
CA MET A 646 7.30 -4.14 14.80
C MET A 646 8.09 -2.89 14.40
N LYS A 647 8.59 -2.14 15.39
CA LYS A 647 9.45 -0.98 15.15
C LYS A 647 10.75 -1.40 14.47
N GLN A 648 11.43 -2.41 14.99
CA GLN A 648 12.68 -2.92 14.42
C GLN A 648 12.49 -3.46 13.01
N ALA A 649 11.40 -4.20 12.74
CA ALA A 649 11.09 -4.72 11.42
C ALA A 649 10.92 -3.59 10.38
N LYS A 650 10.23 -2.50 10.76
CA LYS A 650 10.09 -1.31 9.91
C LYS A 650 11.43 -0.61 9.68
N GLU A 651 12.29 -0.51 10.70
CA GLU A 651 13.62 0.10 10.57
C GLU A 651 14.53 -0.69 9.62
N ILE A 652 14.54 -2.02 9.72
CA ILE A 652 15.26 -2.93 8.79
C ILE A 652 14.72 -2.76 7.36
N ALA A 653 13.40 -2.63 7.22
CA ALA A 653 12.76 -2.43 5.93
C ALA A 653 13.17 -1.11 5.29
N ILE A 654 13.09 0.00 6.01
CA ILE A 654 13.54 1.33 5.57
C ILE A 654 15.03 1.32 5.23
N ALA A 655 15.82 0.44 5.87
CA ALA A 655 17.22 0.25 5.54
C ALA A 655 17.43 -0.43 4.17
N GLY A 656 16.39 -1.03 3.57
CA GLY A 656 16.46 -1.82 2.35
C GLY A 656 17.02 -3.23 2.57
N GLU A 657 16.99 -3.70 3.83
CA GLU A 657 17.58 -4.94 4.34
C GLU A 657 16.52 -5.99 4.71
N ALA A 658 15.24 -5.74 4.36
CA ALA A 658 14.20 -6.73 4.54
C ALA A 658 14.38 -7.92 3.60
N ALA A 659 14.06 -9.13 4.08
CA ALA A 659 14.19 -10.38 3.31
C ALA A 659 13.42 -10.35 1.97
N SER A 660 12.28 -9.66 1.92
CA SER A 660 11.50 -9.41 0.70
C SER A 660 12.29 -8.60 -0.33
N VAL A 661 12.95 -7.52 0.10
CA VAL A 661 13.78 -6.65 -0.74
C VAL A 661 15.04 -7.38 -1.20
N GLU A 662 15.67 -8.16 -0.32
CA GLU A 662 16.81 -9.01 -0.68
C GLU A 662 16.42 -10.09 -1.68
N ALA A 663 15.27 -10.75 -1.50
CA ALA A 663 14.77 -11.75 -2.46
C ALA A 663 14.57 -11.13 -3.85
N VAL A 664 13.97 -9.93 -3.93
CA VAL A 664 13.84 -9.21 -5.21
C VAL A 664 15.22 -8.89 -5.81
N LYS A 665 16.19 -8.47 -4.99
CA LYS A 665 17.59 -8.25 -5.43
C LYS A 665 18.25 -9.50 -5.97
N LEU A 666 17.91 -10.69 -5.48
CA LEU A 666 18.45 -11.94 -5.98
C LEU A 666 17.88 -12.34 -7.34
N LEU A 667 16.63 -11.98 -7.62
CA LEU A 667 15.97 -12.25 -8.90
C LEU A 667 16.51 -11.37 -10.04
N ALA A 668 17.12 -10.24 -9.69
CA ALA A 668 17.74 -9.32 -10.63
C ALA A 668 18.83 -10.02 -11.47
N HIS A 669 18.92 -9.64 -12.75
CA HIS A 669 19.86 -10.19 -13.75
C HIS A 669 19.70 -11.66 -14.12
N LEU A 670 18.71 -12.37 -13.57
CA LEU A 670 18.36 -13.70 -14.06
C LEU A 670 17.64 -13.58 -15.41
N PRO A 671 17.89 -14.47 -16.37
CA PRO A 671 17.04 -14.62 -17.53
C PRO A 671 15.58 -14.81 -17.10
N VAL A 672 14.63 -14.21 -17.83
CA VAL A 672 13.18 -14.26 -17.53
C VAL A 672 12.65 -15.69 -17.25
N PRO A 673 13.12 -16.77 -17.91
CA PRO A 673 12.72 -18.14 -17.55
C PRO A 673 13.14 -18.55 -16.13
N LEU A 674 14.30 -18.13 -15.65
CA LEU A 674 14.81 -18.41 -14.30
C LEU A 674 14.12 -17.54 -13.25
N GLN A 675 13.82 -16.28 -13.57
CA GLN A 675 12.97 -15.45 -12.72
C GLN A 675 11.65 -16.17 -12.46
N ARG A 676 11.00 -16.69 -13.51
CA ARG A 676 9.74 -17.46 -13.40
C ARG A 676 9.81 -18.72 -12.57
N LEU A 677 10.86 -19.53 -12.75
CA LEU A 677 11.07 -20.72 -11.92
C LEU A 677 11.05 -20.30 -10.45
N LEU A 678 11.87 -19.30 -10.10
CA LEU A 678 12.03 -18.84 -8.73
C LEU A 678 10.80 -18.11 -8.19
N ASP A 679 10.03 -17.44 -9.04
CA ASP A 679 8.84 -16.72 -8.63
C ASP A 679 7.61 -17.62 -8.46
N SER A 680 7.62 -18.78 -9.13
CA SER A 680 6.70 -19.88 -8.86
C SER A 680 7.04 -20.64 -7.58
N LEU A 681 8.28 -20.56 -7.07
CA LEU A 681 8.68 -21.24 -5.84
C LEU A 681 7.89 -20.76 -4.60
N PRO A 682 7.68 -19.45 -4.33
CA PRO A 682 6.78 -19.02 -3.26
C PRO A 682 5.38 -19.64 -3.38
N ASN A 683 4.83 -19.72 -4.60
CA ASN A 683 3.52 -20.34 -4.81
C ASN A 683 3.54 -21.84 -4.52
N GLN A 684 4.69 -22.51 -4.64
CA GLN A 684 4.86 -23.92 -4.29
C GLN A 684 5.16 -24.15 -2.80
N PHE A 685 5.78 -23.17 -2.12
CA PHE A 685 6.21 -23.28 -0.71
C PHE A 685 5.60 -22.19 0.18
N ASP A 686 4.65 -22.59 1.03
CA ASP A 686 3.94 -21.70 1.97
C ASP A 686 4.86 -20.82 2.81
N VAL A 687 5.93 -21.40 3.39
CA VAL A 687 6.88 -20.67 4.25
C VAL A 687 7.61 -19.56 3.47
N LEU A 688 7.95 -19.82 2.20
CA LEU A 688 8.64 -18.86 1.35
C LEU A 688 7.69 -17.74 0.89
N ASN A 689 6.45 -18.09 0.57
CA ASN A 689 5.40 -17.11 0.30
C ASN A 689 5.17 -16.18 1.49
N ASP A 690 5.02 -16.76 2.68
CA ASP A 690 4.72 -16.04 3.90
C ASP A 690 5.87 -15.10 4.28
N LEU A 691 7.11 -15.46 3.97
CA LEU A 691 8.29 -14.61 4.19
C LEU A 691 8.41 -13.45 3.19
N ILE A 692 8.11 -13.68 1.90
CA ILE A 692 8.43 -12.73 0.82
C ILE A 692 7.23 -11.88 0.41
N LYS A 693 6.07 -12.52 0.16
CA LYS A 693 4.89 -11.89 -0.41
C LYS A 693 3.75 -11.74 0.60
N GLY A 694 3.70 -12.55 1.65
CA GLY A 694 2.59 -12.61 2.62
C GLY A 694 1.28 -13.11 2.00
N ARG A 695 0.33 -13.53 2.86
CA ARG A 695 -1.01 -13.99 2.45
C ARG A 695 -2.03 -12.86 2.42
N GLU A 696 -1.72 -11.75 3.05
CA GLU A 696 -2.56 -10.55 3.05
C GLU A 696 -1.70 -9.32 2.75
N VAL A 697 -2.33 -8.24 2.32
CA VAL A 697 -1.69 -6.91 2.26
C VAL A 697 -2.47 -5.94 3.14
N PHE A 698 -1.75 -5.15 3.91
CA PHE A 698 -2.31 -4.19 4.84
C PHE A 698 -1.70 -2.82 4.58
N SER A 699 -2.44 -1.98 3.86
CA SER A 699 -1.98 -0.67 3.43
C SER A 699 -2.76 0.43 4.14
N ASN A 700 -2.05 1.26 4.89
CA ASN A 700 -2.62 2.43 5.55
C ASN A 700 -1.88 3.67 5.08
N ILE A 701 -2.59 4.56 4.37
CA ILE A 701 -2.03 5.82 3.88
C ILE A 701 -2.04 6.93 4.94
N GLY A 702 -2.56 6.64 6.13
CA GLY A 702 -2.51 7.52 7.29
C GLY A 702 -3.69 8.49 7.36
N GLN A 703 -3.52 9.51 8.19
CA GLN A 703 -4.45 10.62 8.31
C GLN A 703 -4.11 11.69 7.28
N VAL A 704 -5.11 12.06 6.49
CA VAL A 704 -4.98 13.15 5.52
C VAL A 704 -4.89 14.51 6.21
N ALA A 705 -4.41 15.52 5.50
CA ALA A 705 -4.35 16.88 6.03
C ALA A 705 -5.76 17.38 6.41
N PRO A 706 -5.90 18.27 7.41
CA PRO A 706 -7.21 18.80 7.83
C PRO A 706 -8.01 19.51 6.73
N THR A 707 -7.34 19.96 5.67
CA THR A 707 -7.97 20.61 4.51
C THR A 707 -8.25 19.66 3.35
N SER A 708 -7.86 18.39 3.45
CA SER A 708 -8.05 17.40 2.39
C SER A 708 -9.52 17.00 2.26
N THR A 709 -9.89 16.63 1.04
CA THR A 709 -11.23 16.23 0.63
C THR A 709 -11.32 14.75 0.27
N LEU A 710 -10.24 13.99 0.50
CA LEU A 710 -10.18 12.54 0.38
C LEU A 710 -11.05 11.86 1.44
N THR A 711 -11.84 10.88 1.02
CA THR A 711 -12.80 10.20 1.89
C THR A 711 -12.69 8.68 1.87
N ARG A 712 -12.25 8.06 0.78
CA ARG A 712 -12.19 6.58 0.67
C ARG A 712 -10.90 6.13 -0.03
N PHE A 713 -10.42 4.95 0.33
CA PHE A 713 -9.21 4.33 -0.23
C PHE A 713 -9.35 2.81 -0.27
N ILE A 714 -8.94 2.19 -1.38
CA ILE A 714 -8.72 0.75 -1.51
C ILE A 714 -7.29 0.48 -1.97
N THR A 715 -6.64 -0.54 -1.41
CA THR A 715 -5.27 -0.92 -1.77
C THR A 715 -5.22 -1.89 -2.94
N ALA A 716 -4.06 -2.00 -3.59
CA ALA A 716 -3.76 -3.01 -4.61
C ALA A 716 -3.46 -4.39 -4.03
N LYS A 717 -3.67 -5.44 -4.86
CA LYS A 717 -3.24 -6.81 -4.63
C LYS A 717 -2.28 -7.24 -5.76
N ASP A 718 -1.13 -7.79 -5.40
CA ASP A 718 -0.18 -8.39 -6.35
C ASP A 718 -0.77 -9.62 -7.08
N ASP A 719 -0.05 -10.11 -8.10
CA ASP A 719 -0.48 -11.22 -8.94
C ASP A 719 -0.49 -12.57 -8.16
N ASN A 720 -0.05 -12.58 -6.89
CA ASN A 720 0.10 -13.79 -6.08
C ASN A 720 -1.24 -14.47 -5.80
N GLU A 721 -1.33 -15.76 -6.10
CA GLU A 721 -2.48 -16.63 -5.86
C GLU A 721 -2.77 -16.88 -4.39
N LYS A 722 -1.73 -16.89 -3.55
CA LYS A 722 -1.85 -17.08 -2.11
C LYS A 722 -2.27 -15.82 -1.36
N LYS A 723 -2.33 -14.66 -2.03
CA LYS A 723 -2.79 -13.41 -1.42
C LYS A 723 -4.31 -13.34 -1.47
N THR A 724 -4.94 -13.55 -0.32
CA THR A 724 -6.39 -13.77 -0.23
C THR A 724 -7.17 -12.57 0.26
N LEU A 725 -6.56 -11.63 1.00
CA LEU A 725 -7.21 -10.40 1.47
C LEU A 725 -6.32 -9.18 1.26
N ALA A 726 -6.94 -8.05 0.94
CA ALA A 726 -6.27 -6.76 0.79
C ALA A 726 -7.02 -5.66 1.56
N TRP A 727 -6.35 -5.08 2.55
CA TRP A 727 -6.90 -4.09 3.48
C TRP A 727 -6.40 -2.69 3.13
N GLY A 728 -7.32 -1.77 2.84
CA GLY A 728 -7.03 -0.35 2.63
C GLY A 728 -7.52 0.49 3.81
N ILE A 729 -6.70 1.42 4.30
CA ILE A 729 -7.06 2.30 5.40
C ILE A 729 -6.67 3.74 5.10
N LEU A 730 -7.62 4.64 5.35
CA LEU A 730 -7.48 6.09 5.27
C LEU A 730 -8.18 6.71 6.49
N THR A 731 -7.58 7.72 7.11
CA THR A 731 -8.29 8.58 8.07
C THR A 731 -8.54 9.93 7.44
N ASP A 732 -9.81 10.33 7.33
CA ASP A 732 -10.20 11.57 6.66
C ASP A 732 -9.91 12.83 7.51
N ALA A 733 -10.19 14.00 6.94
CA ALA A 733 -9.98 15.28 7.59
C ALA A 733 -10.86 15.48 8.85
N GLN A 734 -11.96 14.74 8.97
CA GLN A 734 -12.85 14.75 10.13
C GLN A 734 -12.40 13.76 11.22
N GLY A 735 -11.31 13.02 10.98
CA GLY A 735 -10.79 12.02 11.90
C GLY A 735 -11.58 10.71 11.91
N VAL A 736 -12.37 10.44 10.87
CA VAL A 736 -13.06 9.16 10.66
C VAL A 736 -12.10 8.20 9.95
N MET A 737 -11.94 7.00 10.51
CA MET A 737 -11.11 5.96 9.91
C MET A 737 -11.96 5.10 8.99
N HIS A 738 -11.67 5.16 7.70
CA HIS A 738 -12.28 4.36 6.64
C HIS A 738 -11.42 3.12 6.40
N ILE A 739 -12.02 1.95 6.52
CA ILE A 739 -11.38 0.65 6.29
C ILE A 739 -12.10 -0.02 5.14
N SER A 740 -11.36 -0.44 4.12
CA SER A 740 -11.85 -1.23 3.00
C SER A 740 -11.19 -2.61 2.98
N LEU A 741 -11.94 -3.58 2.48
CA LEU A 741 -11.51 -4.96 2.33
C LEU A 741 -11.82 -5.44 0.92
N ARG A 742 -10.83 -5.96 0.21
CA ARG A 742 -11.01 -6.72 -1.03
C ARG A 742 -10.70 -8.19 -0.73
N ASP A 743 -11.60 -9.07 -1.14
CA ASP A 743 -11.61 -10.47 -0.79
C ASP A 743 -11.47 -11.36 -2.04
N PHE A 744 -10.39 -12.15 -2.01
CA PHE A 744 -9.97 -13.06 -3.06
C PHE A 744 -9.86 -14.49 -2.54
N ARG A 745 -10.46 -14.78 -1.37
CA ARG A 745 -10.45 -16.14 -0.83
C ARG A 745 -11.12 -17.08 -1.83
N PRO A 746 -10.58 -18.30 -2.08
CA PRO A 746 -11.05 -19.16 -3.17
C PRO A 746 -12.56 -19.39 -3.20
N ALA A 747 -13.19 -19.57 -2.04
CA ALA A 747 -14.63 -19.75 -1.94
C ALA A 747 -15.44 -18.50 -2.35
N VAL A 748 -14.92 -17.30 -2.04
CA VAL A 748 -15.54 -16.03 -2.45
C VAL A 748 -15.42 -15.84 -3.96
N VAL A 749 -14.25 -16.12 -4.53
CA VAL A 749 -14.02 -16.07 -5.98
C VAL A 749 -14.99 -16.99 -6.71
N LYS A 750 -15.10 -18.25 -6.28
CA LYS A 750 -16.04 -19.22 -6.85
C LYS A 750 -17.49 -18.75 -6.80
N LEU A 751 -17.91 -18.09 -5.72
CA LEU A 751 -19.27 -17.54 -5.64
C LEU A 751 -19.49 -16.43 -6.66
N VAL A 752 -18.51 -15.54 -6.87
CA VAL A 752 -18.60 -14.49 -7.90
C VAL A 752 -18.64 -15.09 -9.31
N GLU A 753 -17.79 -16.08 -9.60
CA GLU A 753 -17.78 -16.78 -10.90
C GLU A 753 -19.12 -17.46 -11.21
N LEU A 754 -19.82 -17.94 -10.19
CA LEU A 754 -21.15 -18.54 -10.30
C LEU A 754 -22.31 -17.53 -10.33
N GLY A 755 -22.03 -16.22 -10.32
CA GLY A 755 -23.03 -15.15 -10.33
C GLY A 755 -23.70 -14.86 -8.98
N TYR A 756 -23.08 -15.29 -7.87
CA TYR A 756 -23.54 -15.04 -6.50
C TYR A 756 -22.80 -13.86 -5.85
N ASP A 757 -22.58 -12.77 -6.61
CA ASP A 757 -21.88 -11.55 -6.17
C ASP A 757 -22.41 -11.01 -4.83
N LYS A 758 -23.74 -11.03 -4.64
CA LYS A 758 -24.39 -10.51 -3.44
C LYS A 758 -23.99 -11.29 -2.19
N LEU A 759 -23.95 -12.62 -2.28
CA LEU A 759 -23.53 -13.48 -1.16
C LEU A 759 -22.04 -13.34 -0.89
N ALA A 760 -21.22 -13.26 -1.94
CA ALA A 760 -19.78 -13.00 -1.83
C ALA A 760 -19.49 -11.65 -1.12
N ALA A 761 -20.23 -10.60 -1.49
CA ALA A 761 -20.17 -9.29 -0.83
C ALA A 761 -20.66 -9.35 0.62
N GLN A 762 -21.75 -10.07 0.91
CA GLN A 762 -22.26 -10.25 2.28
C GLN A 762 -21.25 -10.96 3.19
N ILE A 763 -20.58 -12.01 2.71
CA ILE A 763 -19.51 -12.69 3.44
C ILE A 763 -18.38 -11.71 3.78
N THR A 764 -17.99 -10.90 2.79
CA THR A 764 -16.89 -9.94 2.93
C THR A 764 -17.25 -8.80 3.89
N GLN A 765 -18.45 -8.24 3.77
CA GLN A 765 -18.94 -7.17 4.63
C GLN A 765 -19.11 -7.63 6.08
N GLU A 766 -19.68 -8.82 6.32
CA GLU A 766 -19.84 -9.35 7.67
C GLU A 766 -18.49 -9.59 8.35
N TYR A 767 -17.49 -10.05 7.59
CA TYR A 767 -16.12 -10.23 8.06
C TYR A 767 -15.51 -8.89 8.50
N LEU A 768 -15.58 -7.87 7.64
CA LEU A 768 -15.06 -6.53 7.95
C LEU A 768 -15.78 -5.88 9.13
N ASP A 769 -17.10 -5.97 9.17
CA ASP A 769 -17.91 -5.42 10.26
C ASP A 769 -17.59 -6.07 11.60
N ALA A 770 -17.39 -7.40 11.61
CA ALA A 770 -16.98 -8.13 12.80
C ALA A 770 -15.56 -7.74 13.24
N TYR A 771 -14.65 -7.48 12.29
CA TYR A 771 -13.33 -6.94 12.59
C TYR A 771 -13.43 -5.57 13.25
N VAL A 772 -14.20 -4.63 12.72
CA VAL A 772 -14.31 -3.26 13.27
C VAL A 772 -14.97 -3.26 14.65
N ARG A 773 -16.09 -3.96 14.82
CA ARG A 773 -16.75 -4.09 16.14
C ARG A 773 -15.82 -4.71 17.17
N GLY A 774 -15.13 -5.76 16.76
CA GLY A 774 -14.18 -6.46 17.61
C GLY A 774 -12.98 -5.60 17.99
N LEU A 775 -12.45 -4.79 17.05
CA LEU A 775 -11.36 -3.86 17.30
C LEU A 775 -11.76 -2.82 18.34
N ASN A 776 -12.94 -2.22 18.18
CA ASN A 776 -13.46 -1.23 19.13
C ASN A 776 -13.58 -1.83 20.53
N ARG A 777 -14.16 -3.04 20.64
CA ARG A 777 -14.25 -3.78 21.90
C ARG A 777 -12.88 -4.06 22.51
N TYR A 778 -11.94 -4.56 21.71
CA TYR A 778 -10.59 -4.85 22.15
C TYR A 778 -9.86 -3.61 22.68
N VAL A 779 -10.03 -2.46 22.01
CA VAL A 779 -9.44 -1.18 22.45
C VAL A 779 -10.02 -0.74 23.79
N GLU A 780 -11.33 -0.88 23.98
CA GLU A 780 -12.01 -0.57 25.24
C GLU A 780 -11.55 -1.50 26.37
N GLU A 781 -11.52 -2.81 26.12
CA GLU A 781 -11.04 -3.84 27.05
C GLU A 781 -9.58 -3.58 27.44
N LEU A 782 -8.70 -3.32 26.47
CA LEU A 782 -7.30 -2.99 26.72
C LEU A 782 -7.15 -1.65 27.47
N TYR A 783 -8.02 -0.69 27.23
CA TYR A 783 -8.05 0.57 28.00
C TYR A 783 -8.41 0.32 29.47
N ARG A 784 -9.41 -0.52 29.75
CA ARG A 784 -9.77 -0.96 31.11
C ARG A 784 -8.59 -1.66 31.79
N ILE A 785 -7.95 -2.60 31.10
CA ILE A 785 -6.74 -3.28 31.60
C ILE A 785 -5.64 -2.27 31.89
N ALA A 786 -5.39 -1.30 31.00
CA ALA A 786 -4.34 -0.32 31.19
C ALA A 786 -4.65 0.70 32.30
N LEU A 787 -5.90 0.95 32.66
CA LEU A 787 -6.24 1.87 33.76
C LEU A 787 -6.33 1.21 35.12
N ALA A 788 -6.58 -0.10 35.20
CA ALA A 788 -6.74 -0.79 36.48
C ALA A 788 -5.53 -0.59 37.42
N GLN A 789 -5.79 -0.09 38.63
CA GLN A 789 -4.78 0.29 39.63
C GLN A 789 -5.07 -0.39 40.96
N ARG A 790 -4.04 -0.46 41.81
CA ARG A 790 -4.15 -1.03 43.14
C ARG A 790 -5.17 -0.20 43.94
N PRO A 791 -6.13 -0.83 44.63
CA PRO A 791 -7.06 -0.08 45.46
C PRO A 791 -6.28 0.72 46.52
N ALA A 792 -6.71 1.95 46.76
CA ALA A 792 -6.13 2.79 47.81
C ALA A 792 -6.26 2.06 49.15
N ALA A 793 -5.18 2.04 49.93
CA ALA A 793 -5.27 1.51 51.28
C ALA A 793 -6.29 2.34 52.06
N GLN A 794 -7.43 1.74 52.41
CA GLN A 794 -8.29 2.31 53.44
C GLN A 794 -7.46 2.26 54.72
N GLY A 795 -7.05 3.44 55.18
CA GLY A 795 -6.31 3.62 56.43
C GLY A 795 -7.12 3.22 57.65
#